data_AF-A0A660ZCH8-F1
#
_entry.id   AF-A0A660ZCH8-F1
#
_cell.length_a   1.000
_cell.length_b   1.000
_cell.length_c   1.000
_cell.angle_alpha   90.00
_cell.angle_beta   90.00
_cell.angle_gamma   90.00
#
_symmetry.space_group_name_H-M   'P 1'
#
loop_
_entity.id
_entity.type
_entity.pdbx_description
1 polymer ?
#
loop_
_entity_poly.entity_id
_entity_poly.type
_entity_poly.pdbx_seq_one_letter_code
_entity_poly.pdbx_strand_id
1 'polypeptide(L)'
;MKRDSSLCERFIKNDYFPTLKSKLSFLEPLKKLWKNLDVKLDQVYVPLKLELEKEEKFADFNDWIAQKTKYPYVLVWGDPGSGKSTLIQATIVNLIEKFQDHRIIPLFAQARNWQKGQRFEDFLMSEVDSVVEDAFEAILNNCEDYDLFLFLDGLDELPDGFDISTASEKFFESEITKRFSKTIVTARSRREGNRFFKDEYHVIGLESLSRGNIEALFNKWLDVIRSLGVSIQEETVKKLQTLLVENEILSRLSSNPLLFSLSFLWFLTADVDVEQSFKTLMDEVMEKLFKTWDEIRGVKIERRYALEKYFDTFERLALAELEGAKVKIASEVQKEGKYVLDPSIAEELEKRGVFVRFEDGQFKFVNELFRDYFAARYMSRDPANYARYFALKLFDLNWRVPFKMTFYFLLGSFYEATQFLNLFLETYNPFDEILFLRLKNVIDYLLDYLSALQRNEVKKVSPGGTTTAMVGGQKKENEVEKASELFERISLRFQKVYSQLMELWNPPLPQRIHDLEELKNEYDKIQKFYGEICGLLAFEKGERKRESEEVRGFRIAKLPTGRGGEPEEVVTIEITELKELLKSLFAAKNKEEVRKDERWQRFYREGVKIRLSGEPSPDEISEIFDIASEPLDAIMDLGKKKKQATGSAPDEILNKIREQEENVIEIQYLFSRVVSDRRELIPTKFMDKLIETMEFAEDTS
;
A
#
# COMPACT_ATOMS: atom_id res chain seq x y z
N MET A 1 -58.87 6.16 29.00
CA MET A 1 -58.98 5.04 28.05
C MET A 1 -57.69 4.26 28.13
N LYS A 2 -57.72 2.96 28.49
CA LYS A 2 -56.52 2.11 28.33
C LYS A 2 -56.30 1.97 26.82
N ARG A 3 -55.19 2.51 26.31
CA ARG A 3 -54.80 2.32 24.91
C ARG A 3 -54.59 0.82 24.69
N ASP A 4 -55.13 0.32 23.58
CA ASP A 4 -55.11 -1.11 23.28
C ASP A 4 -53.72 -1.49 22.74
N SER A 5 -52.88 -2.04 23.61
CA SER A 5 -51.53 -2.49 23.25
C SER A 5 -51.53 -3.49 22.09
N SER A 6 -52.65 -4.21 21.88
CA SER A 6 -52.79 -5.15 20.77
C SER A 6 -52.90 -4.46 19.39
N LEU A 7 -53.39 -3.21 19.34
CA LEU A 7 -53.46 -2.43 18.10
C LEU A 7 -52.08 -1.94 17.67
N CYS A 8 -51.29 -1.39 18.59
CA CYS A 8 -49.89 -1.01 18.30
C CYS A 8 -49.10 -2.23 17.83
N GLU A 9 -49.17 -3.35 18.54
CA GLU A 9 -48.42 -4.55 18.17
C GLU A 9 -48.82 -5.09 16.79
N ARG A 10 -50.11 -5.06 16.45
CA ARG A 10 -50.60 -5.47 15.14
C ARG A 10 -50.07 -4.54 14.03
N PHE A 11 -50.18 -3.22 14.23
CA PHE A 11 -49.67 -2.22 13.27
C PHE A 11 -48.16 -2.39 13.04
N ILE A 12 -47.39 -2.50 14.12
CA ILE A 12 -45.94 -2.65 14.05
C ILE A 12 -45.54 -3.91 13.29
N LYS A 13 -46.12 -5.06 13.62
CA LYS A 13 -45.76 -6.35 13.01
C LYS A 13 -46.23 -6.51 11.57
N ASN A 14 -47.43 -6.02 11.26
CA ASN A 14 -48.06 -6.31 9.97
C ASN A 14 -47.81 -5.23 8.92
N ASP A 15 -47.64 -3.97 9.34
CA ASP A 15 -47.56 -2.84 8.42
C ASP A 15 -46.16 -2.22 8.45
N TYR A 16 -45.69 -1.79 9.62
CA TYR A 16 -44.45 -1.03 9.73
C TYR A 16 -43.20 -1.89 9.47
N PHE A 17 -43.03 -3.00 10.17
CA PHE A 17 -41.80 -3.81 10.08
C PHE A 17 -41.56 -4.46 8.72
N PRO A 18 -42.55 -5.05 8.03
CA PRO A 18 -42.34 -5.60 6.69
C PRO A 18 -41.87 -4.53 5.70
N THR A 19 -42.44 -3.33 5.81
CA THR A 19 -42.12 -2.21 4.92
C THR A 19 -40.79 -1.54 5.28
N LEU A 20 -40.46 -1.46 6.57
CA LEU A 20 -39.13 -1.02 6.99
C LEU A 20 -38.07 -1.99 6.46
N LYS A 21 -38.28 -3.31 6.61
CA LYS A 21 -37.38 -4.34 6.06
C LYS A 21 -37.18 -4.22 4.55
N SER A 22 -38.22 -3.87 3.78
CA SER A 22 -38.09 -3.68 2.33
C SER A 22 -37.33 -2.40 1.96
N LYS A 23 -37.42 -1.34 2.79
CA LYS A 23 -36.67 -0.08 2.63
C LYS A 23 -35.18 -0.23 2.97
N LEU A 24 -34.80 -1.18 3.85
CA LEU A 24 -33.41 -1.49 4.18
C LEU A 24 -32.71 -2.18 2.98
N SER A 25 -32.34 -1.37 2.00
CA SER A 25 -31.63 -1.79 0.80
C SER A 25 -30.12 -1.80 1.07
N PHE A 26 -29.56 -2.98 1.32
CA PHE A 26 -28.16 -3.15 1.71
C PHE A 26 -27.14 -2.80 0.60
N LEU A 27 -27.56 -2.68 -0.65
CA LEU A 27 -26.62 -2.70 -1.76
C LEU A 27 -26.94 -1.68 -2.83
N GLU A 28 -27.58 -0.55 -2.55
CA GLU A 28 -27.80 0.53 -3.53
C GLU A 28 -26.57 0.78 -4.45
N PRO A 29 -25.33 0.88 -3.90
CA PRO A 29 -24.12 0.97 -4.71
C PRO A 29 -23.90 -0.26 -5.62
N LEU A 30 -24.01 -1.49 -5.08
CA LEU A 30 -23.77 -2.72 -5.85
C LEU A 30 -24.93 -3.08 -6.79
N LYS A 31 -26.18 -2.72 -6.48
CA LYS A 31 -27.39 -2.86 -7.32
C LYS A 31 -27.30 -1.97 -8.55
N LYS A 32 -26.71 -0.78 -8.41
CA LYS A 32 -26.39 0.09 -9.56
C LYS A 32 -25.30 -0.51 -10.43
N LEU A 33 -24.30 -1.16 -9.82
CA LEU A 33 -23.19 -1.79 -10.54
C LEU A 33 -23.62 -3.07 -11.26
N TRP A 34 -24.47 -3.88 -10.63
CA TRP A 34 -25.03 -5.11 -11.19
C TRP A 34 -26.55 -5.02 -11.24
N LYS A 35 -27.06 -4.55 -12.38
CA LYS A 35 -28.48 -4.55 -12.70
C LYS A 35 -28.97 -6.01 -12.57
N ASN A 36 -29.92 -6.26 -11.67
CA ASN A 36 -30.51 -7.56 -11.28
C ASN A 36 -29.91 -8.26 -10.05
N LEU A 37 -28.97 -7.64 -9.33
CA LEU A 37 -28.48 -8.18 -8.06
C LEU A 37 -29.52 -7.95 -6.93
N ASP A 38 -30.46 -8.87 -6.75
CA ASP A 38 -31.39 -8.84 -5.61
C ASP A 38 -30.88 -9.67 -4.44
N VAL A 39 -29.94 -9.11 -3.70
CA VAL A 39 -29.31 -9.75 -2.55
C VAL A 39 -29.85 -9.15 -1.26
N LYS A 40 -30.29 -10.02 -0.37
CA LYS A 40 -30.77 -9.66 0.96
C LYS A 40 -29.60 -9.53 1.93
N LEU A 41 -29.76 -8.66 2.93
CA LEU A 41 -28.71 -8.36 3.90
C LEU A 41 -28.19 -9.60 4.65
N ASP A 42 -29.08 -10.48 5.08
CA ASP A 42 -28.75 -11.72 5.80
C ASP A 42 -27.86 -12.67 4.98
N GLN A 43 -28.00 -12.65 3.66
CA GLN A 43 -27.21 -13.48 2.74
C GLN A 43 -25.74 -13.08 2.69
N VAL A 44 -25.41 -11.81 2.97
CA VAL A 44 -24.04 -11.25 2.79
C VAL A 44 -23.49 -10.57 4.03
N TYR A 45 -24.28 -10.39 5.08
CA TYR A 45 -23.82 -9.79 6.33
C TYR A 45 -22.88 -10.72 7.09
N VAL A 46 -21.75 -10.20 7.53
CA VAL A 46 -20.84 -10.87 8.48
C VAL A 46 -20.67 -9.96 9.70
N PRO A 47 -20.80 -10.49 10.93
CA PRO A 47 -20.60 -9.69 12.14
C PRO A 47 -19.22 -9.02 12.15
N LEU A 48 -19.19 -7.70 12.21
CA LEU A 48 -17.95 -6.92 12.22
C LEU A 48 -17.33 -6.92 13.62
N LYS A 49 -16.00 -6.85 13.67
CA LYS A 49 -15.29 -6.59 14.92
C LYS A 49 -15.44 -5.11 15.29
N LEU A 50 -15.59 -4.87 16.59
CA LEU A 50 -15.86 -3.56 17.13
C LEU A 50 -14.74 -3.16 18.09
N GLU A 51 -14.22 -1.95 17.89
CA GLU A 51 -13.31 -1.29 18.80
C GLU A 51 -14.14 -0.47 19.80
N LEU A 52 -13.89 -0.70 21.08
CA LEU A 52 -14.62 -0.06 22.17
C LEU A 52 -13.65 0.74 23.02
N GLU A 53 -14.02 1.97 23.33
CA GLU A 53 -13.16 2.88 24.09
C GLU A 53 -13.00 2.46 25.56
N LYS A 54 -13.87 1.58 26.05
CA LYS A 54 -13.85 1.05 27.42
C LYS A 54 -13.77 -0.47 27.34
N GLU A 55 -13.11 -1.13 28.31
CA GLU A 55 -12.87 -2.59 28.40
C GLU A 55 -14.13 -3.48 28.44
N GLU A 56 -15.28 -3.01 27.96
CA GLU A 56 -16.48 -3.81 27.77
C GLU A 56 -16.24 -4.76 26.59
N LYS A 57 -16.08 -6.07 26.86
CA LYS A 57 -16.11 -7.09 25.83
C LYS A 57 -17.54 -7.56 25.65
N PHE A 58 -18.13 -7.35 24.47
CA PHE A 58 -19.39 -8.00 24.10
C PHE A 58 -19.20 -8.86 22.86
N ALA A 59 -19.89 -10.00 22.82
CA ALA A 59 -19.74 -11.00 21.77
C ALA A 59 -20.46 -10.59 20.47
N ASP A 60 -21.52 -9.79 20.55
CA ASP A 60 -22.34 -9.33 19.42
C ASP A 60 -22.89 -7.92 19.67
N PHE A 61 -22.75 -7.04 18.68
CA PHE A 61 -23.32 -5.69 18.68
C PHE A 61 -24.83 -5.68 18.85
N ASN A 62 -25.53 -6.63 18.23
CA ASN A 62 -26.99 -6.69 18.29
C ASN A 62 -27.46 -6.96 19.71
N ASP A 63 -26.79 -7.89 20.39
CA ASP A 63 -27.09 -8.22 21.78
C ASP A 63 -26.70 -7.06 22.72
N TRP A 64 -25.63 -6.32 22.43
CA TRP A 64 -25.26 -5.13 23.20
C TRP A 64 -26.24 -3.98 23.01
N ILE A 65 -26.68 -3.70 21.78
CA ILE A 65 -27.67 -2.65 21.50
C ILE A 65 -29.00 -2.99 22.17
N ALA A 66 -29.43 -4.26 22.11
CA ALA A 66 -30.68 -4.71 22.71
C ALA A 66 -30.68 -4.63 24.25
N GLN A 67 -29.50 -4.59 24.88
CA GLN A 67 -29.41 -4.31 26.31
C GLN A 67 -29.85 -2.87 26.59
N LYS A 68 -30.61 -2.70 27.68
CA LYS A 68 -30.95 -1.39 28.26
C LYS A 68 -29.73 -0.76 28.93
N THR A 69 -28.69 -0.55 28.13
CA THR A 69 -27.44 0.10 28.52
C THR A 69 -27.72 1.51 29.00
N LYS A 70 -26.89 2.01 29.92
CA LYS A 70 -26.97 3.39 30.45
C LYS A 70 -26.67 4.50 29.43
N TYR A 71 -26.31 4.17 28.19
CA TYR A 71 -25.89 5.12 27.16
C TYR A 71 -27.07 5.47 26.23
N PRO A 72 -27.68 6.66 26.38
CA PRO A 72 -28.80 7.09 25.51
C PRO A 72 -28.32 7.48 24.11
N TYR A 73 -27.06 7.87 23.96
CA TYR A 73 -26.46 8.26 22.68
C TYR A 73 -25.27 7.36 22.37
N VAL A 74 -25.26 6.80 21.15
CA VAL A 74 -24.21 5.92 20.65
C VAL A 74 -23.72 6.44 19.31
N LEU A 75 -22.41 6.62 19.17
CA LEU A 75 -21.75 6.91 17.91
C LEU A 75 -21.11 5.63 17.38
N VAL A 76 -21.45 5.25 16.16
CA VAL A 76 -20.74 4.23 15.38
C VAL A 76 -19.88 4.94 14.35
N TRP A 77 -18.56 4.83 14.45
CA TRP A 77 -17.63 5.47 13.52
C TRP A 77 -16.72 4.45 12.84
N GLY A 78 -16.05 4.90 11.78
CA GLY A 78 -15.09 4.09 11.04
C GLY A 78 -14.95 4.58 9.61
N ASP A 79 -13.98 4.02 8.89
CA ASP A 79 -13.64 4.48 7.55
C ASP A 79 -14.79 4.32 6.53
N PRO A 80 -14.83 5.12 5.47
CA PRO A 80 -15.70 4.86 4.32
C PRO A 80 -15.58 3.41 3.82
N GLY A 81 -16.73 2.77 3.60
CA GLY A 81 -16.79 1.36 3.20
C GLY A 81 -16.60 0.34 4.34
N SER A 82 -16.34 0.75 5.58
CA SER A 82 -16.15 -0.15 6.74
C SER A 82 -17.41 -0.94 7.15
N GLY A 83 -18.58 -0.58 6.60
CA GLY A 83 -19.84 -1.29 6.87
C GLY A 83 -20.70 -0.67 7.98
N LYS A 84 -20.56 0.63 8.27
CA LYS A 84 -21.41 1.38 9.23
C LYS A 84 -22.90 1.25 8.97
N SER A 85 -23.34 1.64 7.77
CA SER A 85 -24.74 1.52 7.34
C SER A 85 -25.19 0.05 7.36
N THR A 86 -24.32 -0.87 6.93
CA THR A 86 -24.55 -2.31 6.99
C THR A 86 -24.85 -2.80 8.40
N LEU A 87 -24.02 -2.40 9.36
CA LEU A 87 -24.15 -2.79 10.76
C LEU A 87 -25.49 -2.30 11.31
N ILE A 88 -25.80 -1.01 11.14
CA ILE A 88 -27.07 -0.43 11.61
C ILE A 88 -28.26 -1.15 11.00
N GLN A 89 -28.27 -1.36 9.68
CA GLN A 89 -29.37 -2.04 9.01
C GLN A 89 -29.51 -3.49 9.50
N ALA A 90 -28.40 -4.20 9.72
CA ALA A 90 -28.41 -5.56 10.24
C ALA A 90 -28.98 -5.61 11.66
N THR A 91 -28.63 -4.63 12.48
CA THR A 91 -29.18 -4.47 13.83
C THR A 91 -30.66 -4.18 13.82
N ILE A 92 -31.14 -3.31 12.92
CA ILE A 92 -32.57 -3.03 12.78
C ILE A 92 -33.32 -4.32 12.40
N VAL A 93 -32.81 -5.09 11.42
CA VAL A 93 -33.40 -6.37 11.04
C VAL A 93 -33.44 -7.33 12.22
N ASN A 94 -32.36 -7.43 13.01
CA ASN A 94 -32.31 -8.29 14.20
C ASN A 94 -33.33 -7.86 15.28
N LEU A 95 -33.46 -6.56 15.53
CA LEU A 95 -34.43 -6.01 16.48
C LEU A 95 -35.88 -6.29 16.05
N ILE A 96 -36.16 -6.21 14.76
CA ILE A 96 -37.48 -6.57 14.21
C ILE A 96 -37.76 -8.06 14.42
N GLU A 97 -36.77 -8.92 14.19
CA GLU A 97 -36.93 -10.38 14.33
C GLU A 97 -37.09 -10.81 15.79
N LYS A 98 -36.36 -10.17 16.70
CA LYS A 98 -36.42 -10.38 18.15
C LYS A 98 -37.38 -9.40 18.85
N PHE A 99 -38.33 -8.80 18.12
CA PHE A 99 -39.20 -7.77 18.68
C PHE A 99 -39.99 -8.23 19.92
N GLN A 100 -40.37 -9.51 19.97
CA GLN A 100 -41.08 -10.08 21.12
C GLN A 100 -40.23 -10.11 22.40
N ASP A 101 -38.92 -10.28 22.25
CA ASP A 101 -38.00 -10.41 23.39
C ASP A 101 -37.62 -9.03 23.93
N HIS A 102 -37.47 -8.05 23.04
CA HIS A 102 -36.92 -6.75 23.39
C HIS A 102 -37.96 -5.64 23.55
N ARG A 103 -39.11 -5.74 22.87
CA ARG A 103 -40.13 -4.68 22.80
C ARG A 103 -39.54 -3.32 22.35
N ILE A 104 -38.60 -3.36 21.42
CA ILE A 104 -37.93 -2.19 20.83
C ILE A 104 -38.52 -1.91 19.45
N ILE A 105 -38.88 -0.65 19.18
CA ILE A 105 -39.29 -0.20 17.85
C ILE A 105 -38.13 0.63 17.26
N PRO A 106 -37.41 0.12 16.25
CA PRO A 106 -36.40 0.88 15.55
C PRO A 106 -37.03 1.88 14.58
N LEU A 107 -36.62 3.15 14.66
CA LEU A 107 -36.88 4.19 13.67
C LEU A 107 -35.61 4.45 12.89
N PHE A 108 -35.68 4.41 11.56
CA PHE A 108 -34.52 4.58 10.69
C PHE A 108 -34.66 5.86 9.85
N ALA A 109 -33.61 6.67 9.83
CA ALA A 109 -33.54 7.90 9.06
C ALA A 109 -32.16 8.07 8.43
N GLN A 110 -32.11 8.53 7.17
CA GLN A 110 -30.86 8.87 6.49
C GLN A 110 -30.60 10.37 6.61
N ALA A 111 -29.47 10.76 7.22
CA ALA A 111 -29.16 12.17 7.47
C ALA A 111 -29.06 12.99 6.18
N ARG A 112 -28.66 12.38 5.05
CA ARG A 112 -28.67 13.03 3.73
C ARG A 112 -30.02 13.55 3.27
N ASN A 113 -31.12 13.01 3.80
CA ASN A 113 -32.47 13.47 3.48
C ASN A 113 -32.92 14.65 4.36
N TRP A 114 -32.13 15.02 5.38
CA TRP A 114 -32.46 16.11 6.29
C TRP A 114 -32.17 17.46 5.65
N GLN A 115 -33.21 18.14 5.20
CA GLN A 115 -33.06 19.39 4.45
C GLN A 115 -32.63 20.55 5.36
N LYS A 116 -31.81 21.45 4.82
CA LYS A 116 -31.46 22.71 5.49
C LYS A 116 -32.73 23.50 5.83
N GLY A 117 -32.82 23.99 7.07
CA GLY A 117 -34.00 24.72 7.54
C GLY A 117 -35.14 23.84 8.06
N GLN A 118 -35.20 22.55 7.70
CA GLN A 118 -36.20 21.61 8.21
C GLN A 118 -36.02 21.37 9.72
N ARG A 119 -37.13 21.29 10.46
CA ARG A 119 -37.09 20.86 11.87
C ARG A 119 -36.79 19.37 11.95
N PHE A 120 -36.24 18.92 13.08
CA PHE A 120 -35.91 17.51 13.23
C PHE A 120 -37.16 16.61 13.25
N GLU A 121 -38.27 17.06 13.82
CA GLU A 121 -39.54 16.30 13.81
C GLU A 121 -40.08 16.11 12.40
N ASP A 122 -40.11 17.19 11.61
CA ASP A 122 -40.61 17.15 10.23
C ASP A 122 -39.75 16.23 9.36
N PHE A 123 -38.43 16.23 9.60
CA PHE A 123 -37.49 15.31 8.96
C PHE A 123 -37.79 13.85 9.34
N LEU A 124 -37.87 13.56 10.63
CA LEU A 124 -38.08 12.19 11.08
C LEU A 124 -39.46 11.65 10.66
N MET A 125 -40.49 12.50 10.71
CA MET A 125 -41.82 12.18 10.19
C MET A 125 -41.74 11.82 8.70
N SER A 126 -41.05 12.62 7.87
CA SER A 126 -40.89 12.29 6.45
C SER A 126 -40.16 10.96 6.20
N GLU A 127 -39.15 10.64 7.02
CA GLU A 127 -38.39 9.40 6.91
C GLU A 127 -39.19 8.18 7.34
N VAL A 128 -39.98 8.30 8.41
CA VAL A 128 -40.81 7.21 8.96
C VAL A 128 -42.07 7.02 8.12
N ASP A 129 -42.74 8.09 7.70
CA ASP A 129 -43.99 8.00 6.93
C ASP A 129 -43.76 7.60 5.47
N SER A 130 -42.53 7.77 4.96
CA SER A 130 -42.14 7.14 3.70
C SER A 130 -42.10 5.61 3.76
N VAL A 131 -42.15 5.02 4.95
CA VAL A 131 -42.31 3.58 5.16
C VAL A 131 -43.80 3.22 5.12
N VAL A 132 -44.61 3.81 6.00
CA VAL A 132 -46.06 3.64 6.05
C VAL A 132 -46.69 5.00 6.40
N GLU A 133 -47.72 5.40 5.67
CA GLU A 133 -48.42 6.67 5.90
C GLU A 133 -48.92 6.78 7.36
N ASP A 134 -48.75 7.97 7.96
CA ASP A 134 -49.08 8.29 9.36
C ASP A 134 -48.40 7.41 10.42
N ALA A 135 -47.38 6.62 10.05
CA ALA A 135 -46.71 5.71 10.98
C ALA A 135 -46.06 6.43 12.14
N PHE A 136 -45.48 7.60 11.91
CA PHE A 136 -44.80 8.36 12.94
C PHE A 136 -45.75 8.74 14.07
N GLU A 137 -46.89 9.37 13.76
CA GLU A 137 -47.89 9.71 14.78
C GLU A 137 -48.50 8.47 15.43
N ALA A 138 -48.76 7.41 14.64
CA ALA A 138 -49.31 6.16 15.16
C ALA A 138 -48.37 5.52 16.19
N ILE A 139 -47.07 5.48 15.93
CA ILE A 139 -46.06 4.92 16.84
C ILE A 139 -45.99 5.77 18.12
N LEU A 140 -45.88 7.09 17.99
CA LEU A 140 -45.71 7.98 19.14
C LEU A 140 -46.91 7.99 20.09
N ASN A 141 -48.12 7.93 19.53
CA ASN A 141 -49.35 8.02 20.28
C ASN A 141 -49.82 6.66 20.82
N ASN A 142 -49.56 5.56 20.11
CA ASN A 142 -50.14 4.25 20.46
C ASN A 142 -49.14 3.26 21.04
N CYS A 143 -47.83 3.52 20.96
CA CYS A 143 -46.78 2.57 21.35
C CYS A 143 -45.95 3.05 22.56
N GLU A 144 -46.58 3.67 23.57
CA GLU A 144 -45.89 4.20 24.76
C GLU A 144 -45.22 3.13 25.63
N ASP A 145 -45.69 1.88 25.57
CA ASP A 145 -45.13 0.74 26.33
C ASP A 145 -43.91 0.09 25.65
N TYR A 146 -43.40 0.70 24.58
CA TYR A 146 -42.27 0.19 23.80
C TYR A 146 -41.11 1.18 23.83
N ASP A 147 -39.89 0.65 23.84
CA ASP A 147 -38.69 1.47 23.75
C ASP A 147 -38.48 1.91 22.29
N LEU A 148 -38.35 3.21 22.06
CA LEU A 148 -38.09 3.75 20.72
C LEU A 148 -36.59 3.95 20.52
N PHE A 149 -36.03 3.33 19.49
CA PHE A 149 -34.61 3.45 19.15
C PHE A 149 -34.48 4.20 17.84
N LEU A 150 -33.79 5.34 17.84
CA LEU A 150 -33.50 6.08 16.62
C LEU A 150 -32.16 5.63 16.03
N PHE A 151 -32.16 5.29 14.74
CA PHE A 151 -30.97 5.02 13.95
C PHE A 151 -30.85 6.10 12.88
N LEU A 152 -29.89 7.00 13.04
CA LEU A 152 -29.59 8.09 12.11
C LEU A 152 -28.29 7.78 11.35
N ASP A 153 -28.43 7.42 10.07
CA ASP A 153 -27.31 6.95 9.25
C ASP A 153 -26.70 8.07 8.40
N GLY A 154 -25.37 8.17 8.40
CA GLY A 154 -24.58 9.01 7.51
C GLY A 154 -24.53 10.48 7.91
N LEU A 155 -24.16 10.82 9.15
CA LEU A 155 -24.07 12.21 9.61
C LEU A 155 -23.11 13.06 8.74
N ASP A 156 -22.10 12.43 8.16
CA ASP A 156 -21.16 13.01 7.19
C ASP A 156 -21.77 13.30 5.80
N GLU A 157 -23.02 12.89 5.56
CA GLU A 157 -23.74 13.05 4.30
C GLU A 157 -24.84 14.12 4.36
N LEU A 158 -24.83 15.00 5.38
CA LEU A 158 -25.76 16.13 5.44
C LEU A 158 -25.67 17.00 4.16
N PRO A 159 -26.81 17.55 3.66
CA PRO A 159 -26.81 18.38 2.46
C PRO A 159 -25.88 19.60 2.55
N ASP A 160 -25.36 20.01 1.39
CA ASP A 160 -24.46 21.18 1.28
C ASP A 160 -25.00 22.41 2.04
N GLY A 161 -24.14 22.99 2.87
CA GLY A 161 -24.45 24.17 3.66
C GLY A 161 -25.36 23.91 4.88
N PHE A 162 -25.64 22.65 5.22
CA PHE A 162 -26.21 22.24 6.49
C PHE A 162 -25.15 21.56 7.36
N ASP A 163 -24.55 22.32 8.25
CA ASP A 163 -23.47 21.80 9.09
C ASP A 163 -23.99 20.95 10.26
N ILE A 164 -23.12 20.03 10.73
CA ILE A 164 -23.39 19.10 11.84
C ILE A 164 -23.76 19.82 13.15
N SER A 165 -23.23 21.02 13.39
CA SER A 165 -23.49 21.76 14.63
C SER A 165 -24.90 22.35 14.62
N THR A 166 -25.34 22.90 13.49
CA THR A 166 -26.74 23.32 13.30
C THR A 166 -27.69 22.12 13.37
N ALA A 167 -27.29 20.96 12.81
CA ALA A 167 -28.08 19.73 12.93
C ALA A 167 -28.18 19.25 14.39
N SER A 168 -27.07 19.31 15.15
CA SER A 168 -27.04 19.02 16.60
C SER A 168 -28.02 19.89 17.37
N GLU A 169 -27.99 21.21 17.14
CA GLU A 169 -28.88 22.16 17.82
C GLU A 169 -30.35 21.79 17.58
N LYS A 170 -30.73 21.59 16.32
CA LYS A 170 -32.10 21.20 15.96
C LYS A 170 -32.51 19.84 16.51
N PHE A 171 -31.59 18.89 16.58
CA PHE A 171 -31.82 17.59 17.20
C PHE A 171 -32.16 17.80 18.68
N PHE A 172 -31.30 18.46 19.45
CA PHE A 172 -31.52 18.65 20.89
C PHE A 172 -32.64 19.62 21.26
N GLU A 173 -32.98 20.58 20.40
CA GLU A 173 -34.16 21.46 20.57
C GLU A 173 -35.49 20.72 20.38
N SER A 174 -35.46 19.59 19.67
CA SER A 174 -36.66 18.84 19.36
C SER A 174 -37.14 18.02 20.56
N GLU A 175 -38.39 18.25 20.97
CA GLU A 175 -39.03 17.49 22.06
C GLU A 175 -39.17 16.00 21.74
N ILE A 176 -39.16 15.61 20.46
CA ILE A 176 -39.25 14.21 20.08
C ILE A 176 -38.02 13.41 20.53
N THR A 177 -36.85 14.05 20.64
CA THR A 177 -35.63 13.33 21.00
C THR A 177 -35.68 12.73 22.40
N LYS A 178 -36.47 13.34 23.30
CA LYS A 178 -36.72 12.85 24.65
C LYS A 178 -37.57 11.57 24.68
N ARG A 179 -38.20 11.20 23.56
CA ARG A 179 -38.97 9.96 23.42
C ARG A 179 -38.10 8.76 23.07
N PHE A 180 -36.88 8.96 22.61
CA PHE A 180 -35.98 7.86 22.26
C PHE A 180 -35.24 7.36 23.50
N SER A 181 -35.41 6.07 23.80
CA SER A 181 -34.63 5.40 24.85
C SER A 181 -33.15 5.27 24.43
N LYS A 182 -32.88 5.24 23.13
CA LYS A 182 -31.54 5.21 22.56
C LYS A 182 -31.51 5.87 21.18
N THR A 183 -30.45 6.61 20.88
CA THR A 183 -30.14 7.14 19.55
C THR A 183 -28.77 6.66 19.13
N ILE A 184 -28.70 6.02 17.97
CA ILE A 184 -27.49 5.50 17.34
C ILE A 184 -27.23 6.33 16.07
N VAL A 185 -26.06 6.95 16.00
CA VAL A 185 -25.64 7.77 14.85
C VAL A 185 -24.41 7.16 14.21
N THR A 186 -24.36 7.08 12.88
CA THR A 186 -23.11 6.77 12.16
C THR A 186 -22.42 8.05 11.68
N ALA A 187 -21.10 8.06 11.76
CA ALA A 187 -20.25 9.11 11.22
C ALA A 187 -18.94 8.53 10.67
N ARG A 188 -18.18 9.31 9.89
CA ARG A 188 -16.84 8.87 9.45
C ARG A 188 -15.83 8.99 10.57
N SER A 189 -15.91 10.07 11.34
CA SER A 189 -14.94 10.38 12.38
C SER A 189 -15.60 10.63 13.72
N ARG A 190 -14.81 10.44 14.78
CA ARG A 190 -15.22 10.78 16.14
C ARG A 190 -15.47 12.28 16.29
N ARG A 191 -14.68 13.15 15.63
CA ARG A 191 -14.91 14.59 15.58
C ARG A 191 -16.33 14.98 15.15
N GLU A 192 -16.88 14.32 14.15
CA GLU A 192 -18.26 14.58 13.70
C GLU A 192 -19.27 14.22 14.80
N GLY A 193 -19.06 13.08 15.46
CA GLY A 193 -19.86 12.68 16.62
C GLY A 193 -19.73 13.63 17.81
N ASN A 194 -18.52 14.12 18.12
CA ASN A 194 -18.31 15.15 19.15
C ASN A 194 -19.10 16.43 18.83
N ARG A 195 -19.07 16.87 17.57
CA ARG A 195 -19.85 18.04 17.13
C ARG A 195 -21.35 17.81 17.23
N PHE A 196 -21.80 16.58 17.02
CA PHE A 196 -23.23 16.25 17.05
C PHE A 196 -23.76 16.02 18.46
N PHE A 197 -23.07 15.25 19.30
CA PHE A 197 -23.53 14.86 20.64
C PHE A 197 -22.91 15.66 21.78
N LYS A 198 -22.00 16.61 21.51
CA LYS A 198 -21.36 17.46 22.54
C LYS A 198 -20.69 16.63 23.66
N ASP A 199 -19.99 15.57 23.28
CA ASP A 199 -19.25 14.63 24.15
C ASP A 199 -20.09 13.73 25.07
N GLU A 200 -21.43 13.75 24.97
CA GLU A 200 -22.34 12.94 25.80
C GLU A 200 -22.74 11.60 25.14
N TYR A 201 -21.79 10.77 24.71
CA TYR A 201 -22.12 9.55 23.97
C TYR A 201 -21.13 8.39 24.21
N HIS A 202 -21.56 7.18 23.86
CA HIS A 202 -20.71 5.99 23.82
C HIS A 202 -20.16 5.78 22.42
N VAL A 203 -18.86 5.49 22.31
CA VAL A 203 -18.16 5.39 21.03
C VAL A 203 -17.91 3.94 20.66
N ILE A 204 -18.26 3.58 19.43
CA ILE A 204 -18.01 2.26 18.83
C ILE A 204 -17.31 2.46 17.51
N GLY A 205 -16.05 2.03 17.41
CA GLY A 205 -15.29 1.98 16.17
C GLY A 205 -15.53 0.68 15.43
N LEU A 206 -15.61 0.74 14.10
CA LEU A 206 -15.57 -0.45 13.25
C LEU A 206 -14.12 -0.80 12.90
N GLU A 207 -13.71 -2.03 13.23
CA GLU A 207 -12.42 -2.55 12.78
C GLU A 207 -12.51 -3.10 11.35
N SER A 208 -11.35 -3.20 10.69
CA SER A 208 -11.20 -3.92 9.43
C SER A 208 -11.62 -5.39 9.56
N LEU A 209 -12.05 -5.98 8.45
CA LEU A 209 -12.41 -7.40 8.40
C LEU A 209 -11.22 -8.27 8.80
N SER A 210 -11.44 -9.13 9.78
CA SER A 210 -10.50 -10.18 10.12
C SER A 210 -10.42 -11.22 9.00
N ARG A 211 -9.33 -12.00 8.93
CA ARG A 211 -9.21 -13.09 7.96
C ARG A 211 -10.40 -14.06 7.98
N GLY A 212 -10.88 -14.43 9.18
CA GLY A 212 -12.06 -15.29 9.30
C GLY A 212 -13.34 -14.62 8.79
N ASN A 213 -13.46 -13.29 8.94
CA ASN A 213 -14.59 -12.54 8.40
C ASN A 213 -14.53 -12.44 6.88
N ILE A 214 -13.33 -12.27 6.31
CA ILE A 214 -13.11 -12.28 4.85
C ILE A 214 -13.52 -13.63 4.26
N GLU A 215 -13.08 -14.73 4.87
CA GLU A 215 -13.46 -16.09 4.45
C GLU A 215 -14.97 -16.32 4.56
N ALA A 216 -15.61 -15.87 5.65
CA ALA A 216 -17.06 -15.95 5.82
C ALA A 216 -17.81 -15.12 4.76
N LEU A 217 -17.36 -13.90 4.49
CA LEU A 217 -17.96 -13.00 3.50
C LEU A 217 -17.79 -13.57 2.09
N PHE A 218 -16.64 -14.14 1.79
CA PHE A 218 -16.37 -14.84 0.53
C PHE A 218 -17.34 -15.98 0.29
N ASN A 219 -17.52 -16.87 1.28
CA ASN A 219 -18.44 -18.00 1.15
C ASN A 219 -19.90 -17.55 0.98
N LYS A 220 -20.31 -16.53 1.74
CA LYS A 220 -21.63 -15.91 1.60
C LYS A 220 -21.89 -15.36 0.20
N TRP A 221 -20.92 -14.64 -0.35
CA TRP A 221 -21.02 -14.15 -1.72
C TRP A 221 -21.04 -15.27 -2.76
N LEU A 222 -20.26 -16.34 -2.58
CA LEU A 222 -20.35 -17.52 -3.45
C LEU A 222 -21.74 -18.15 -3.43
N ASP A 223 -22.35 -18.28 -2.26
CA ASP A 223 -23.69 -18.87 -2.11
C ASP A 223 -24.74 -18.01 -2.81
N VAL A 224 -24.64 -16.68 -2.66
CA VAL A 224 -25.46 -15.73 -3.41
C VAL A 224 -25.31 -15.94 -4.91
N ILE A 225 -24.08 -16.01 -5.42
CA ILE A 225 -23.84 -16.09 -6.86
C ILE A 225 -24.32 -17.43 -7.43
N ARG A 226 -24.08 -18.53 -6.70
CA ARG A 226 -24.63 -19.85 -7.05
C ARG A 226 -26.16 -19.83 -7.07
N SER A 227 -26.81 -19.11 -6.13
CA SER A 227 -28.27 -18.97 -6.11
C SER A 227 -28.82 -18.17 -7.29
N LEU A 228 -28.01 -17.31 -7.91
CA LEU A 228 -28.35 -16.58 -9.14
C LEU A 228 -28.14 -17.43 -10.41
N GLY A 229 -27.73 -18.69 -10.27
CA GLY A 229 -27.51 -19.62 -11.38
C GLY A 229 -26.21 -19.36 -12.17
N VAL A 230 -25.32 -18.51 -11.64
CA VAL A 230 -24.01 -18.27 -12.24
C VAL A 230 -23.10 -19.46 -11.92
N SER A 231 -22.66 -20.17 -12.95
CA SER A 231 -21.72 -21.28 -12.82
C SER A 231 -20.30 -20.73 -12.66
N ILE A 232 -19.69 -20.93 -11.49
CA ILE A 232 -18.29 -20.62 -11.24
C ILE A 232 -17.52 -21.93 -11.15
N GLN A 233 -16.41 -22.04 -11.89
CA GLN A 233 -15.56 -23.22 -11.79
C GLN A 233 -14.91 -23.29 -10.40
N GLU A 234 -14.92 -24.47 -9.78
CA GLU A 234 -14.32 -24.69 -8.45
C GLU A 234 -12.81 -24.38 -8.43
N GLU A 235 -12.13 -24.51 -9.57
CA GLU A 235 -10.72 -24.09 -9.70
C GLU A 235 -10.55 -22.57 -9.56
N THR A 236 -11.43 -21.78 -10.18
CA THR A 236 -11.46 -20.32 -10.02
C THR A 236 -11.74 -19.93 -8.57
N VAL A 237 -12.68 -20.60 -7.92
CA VAL A 237 -12.99 -20.38 -6.50
C VAL A 237 -11.75 -20.60 -5.63
N LYS A 238 -11.08 -21.75 -5.81
CA LYS A 238 -9.86 -22.07 -5.06
C LYS A 238 -8.75 -21.06 -5.33
N LYS A 239 -8.53 -20.70 -6.60
CA LYS A 239 -7.53 -19.70 -6.99
C LYS A 239 -7.80 -18.35 -6.31
N LEU A 240 -9.05 -17.88 -6.32
CA LEU A 240 -9.42 -16.64 -5.63
C LEU A 240 -9.24 -16.72 -4.12
N GLN A 241 -9.62 -17.83 -3.48
CA GLN A 241 -9.37 -18.02 -2.04
C GLN A 241 -7.89 -17.98 -1.71
N THR A 242 -7.06 -18.67 -2.49
CA THR A 242 -5.61 -18.66 -2.34
C THR A 242 -5.06 -17.25 -2.51
N LEU A 243 -5.49 -16.53 -3.55
CA LEU A 243 -5.03 -15.17 -3.82
C LEU A 243 -5.42 -14.17 -2.71
N LEU A 244 -6.61 -14.28 -2.15
CA LEU A 244 -7.04 -13.44 -1.02
C LEU A 244 -6.18 -13.62 0.23
N VAL A 245 -5.60 -14.81 0.39
CA VAL A 245 -4.73 -15.18 1.52
C VAL A 245 -3.26 -14.81 1.24
N GLU A 246 -2.76 -15.12 0.06
CA GLU A 246 -1.34 -15.05 -0.27
C GLU A 246 -0.92 -13.69 -0.84
N ASN A 247 -1.83 -12.99 -1.53
CA ASN A 247 -1.56 -11.68 -2.09
C ASN A 247 -1.84 -10.59 -1.06
N GLU A 248 -0.77 -9.99 -0.53
CA GLU A 248 -0.80 -8.90 0.46
C GLU A 248 -1.72 -7.73 0.03
N ILE A 249 -1.77 -7.42 -1.26
CA ILE A 249 -2.58 -6.31 -1.78
C ILE A 249 -4.06 -6.68 -1.77
N LEU A 250 -4.40 -7.86 -2.28
CA LEU A 250 -5.79 -8.35 -2.25
C LEU A 250 -6.26 -8.58 -0.82
N SER A 251 -5.38 -9.01 0.09
CA SER A 251 -5.69 -9.15 1.51
C SER A 251 -6.02 -7.80 2.14
N ARG A 252 -5.21 -6.76 1.87
CA ARG A 252 -5.47 -5.37 2.31
C ARG A 252 -6.77 -4.82 1.74
N LEU A 253 -6.99 -4.99 0.43
CA LEU A 253 -8.23 -4.60 -0.24
C LEU A 253 -9.45 -5.27 0.42
N SER A 254 -9.33 -6.57 0.69
CA SER A 254 -10.38 -7.39 1.28
C SER A 254 -10.69 -7.06 2.74
N SER A 255 -9.81 -6.33 3.41
CA SER A 255 -10.03 -5.90 4.79
C SER A 255 -11.15 -4.85 4.90
N ASN A 256 -11.47 -4.15 3.81
CA ASN A 256 -12.62 -3.25 3.73
C ASN A 256 -13.81 -3.96 3.05
N PRO A 257 -14.97 -4.10 3.72
CA PRO A 257 -16.11 -4.84 3.19
C PRO A 257 -16.61 -4.39 1.81
N LEU A 258 -16.60 -3.08 1.55
CA LEU A 258 -17.02 -2.53 0.26
C LEU A 258 -16.04 -2.91 -0.85
N LEU A 259 -14.74 -2.69 -0.60
CA LEU A 259 -13.69 -3.04 -1.56
C LEU A 259 -13.68 -4.55 -1.83
N PHE A 260 -13.79 -5.38 -0.79
CA PHE A 260 -13.94 -6.82 -0.93
C PHE A 260 -15.07 -7.17 -1.90
N SER A 261 -16.27 -6.64 -1.64
CA SER A 261 -17.46 -6.98 -2.42
C SER A 261 -17.30 -6.56 -3.90
N LEU A 262 -16.67 -5.41 -4.14
CA LEU A 262 -16.40 -4.92 -5.50
C LEU A 262 -15.37 -5.77 -6.24
N SER A 263 -14.25 -6.11 -5.59
CA SER A 263 -13.23 -6.96 -6.20
C SER A 263 -13.76 -8.37 -6.43
N PHE A 264 -14.52 -8.91 -5.48
CA PHE A 264 -15.16 -10.22 -5.64
C PHE A 264 -16.11 -10.22 -6.83
N LEU A 265 -17.02 -9.25 -6.94
CA LEU A 265 -17.92 -9.14 -8.09
C LEU A 265 -17.14 -8.94 -9.39
N TRP A 266 -16.09 -8.12 -9.39
CA TRP A 266 -15.24 -7.92 -10.56
C TRP A 266 -14.62 -9.23 -11.04
N PHE A 267 -14.00 -9.99 -10.14
CA PHE A 267 -13.36 -11.28 -10.46
C PHE A 267 -14.32 -12.30 -11.05
N LEU A 268 -15.61 -12.20 -10.72
CA LEU A 268 -16.63 -13.07 -11.29
C LEU A 268 -17.09 -12.66 -12.69
N THR A 269 -16.99 -11.36 -13.02
CA THR A 269 -17.35 -10.85 -14.35
C THR A 269 -16.19 -10.79 -15.34
N ALA A 270 -14.97 -10.68 -14.84
CA ALA A 270 -13.78 -10.64 -15.65
C ALA A 270 -13.41 -12.06 -16.05
N ASP A 271 -13.62 -12.42 -17.32
CA ASP A 271 -13.12 -13.67 -17.92
C ASP A 271 -11.60 -13.58 -18.16
N VAL A 272 -10.84 -13.20 -17.12
CA VAL A 272 -9.43 -12.81 -17.22
C VAL A 272 -8.61 -13.46 -16.11
N ASP A 273 -7.38 -13.85 -16.44
CA ASP A 273 -6.42 -14.30 -15.45
C ASP A 273 -6.13 -13.19 -14.42
N VAL A 274 -6.39 -13.49 -13.15
CA VAL A 274 -6.33 -12.54 -12.02
C VAL A 274 -4.97 -11.83 -11.90
N GLU A 275 -3.88 -12.54 -12.19
CA GLU A 275 -2.53 -12.00 -12.01
C GLU A 275 -2.13 -11.01 -13.11
N GLN A 276 -2.53 -11.26 -14.35
CA GLN A 276 -2.27 -10.35 -15.48
C GLN A 276 -3.21 -9.14 -15.49
N SER A 277 -4.33 -9.24 -14.76
CA SER A 277 -5.38 -8.24 -14.78
C SER A 277 -5.45 -7.39 -13.51
N PHE A 278 -4.46 -7.48 -12.61
CA PHE A 278 -4.46 -6.72 -11.37
C PHE A 278 -4.50 -5.19 -11.59
N LYS A 279 -3.77 -4.69 -12.59
CA LYS A 279 -3.86 -3.28 -13.02
C LYS A 279 -5.28 -2.93 -13.43
N THR A 280 -5.85 -3.73 -14.33
CA THR A 280 -7.20 -3.56 -14.86
C THR A 280 -8.26 -3.64 -13.75
N LEU A 281 -8.12 -4.59 -12.81
CA LEU A 281 -8.96 -4.72 -11.63
C LEU A 281 -8.91 -3.42 -10.82
N MET A 282 -7.72 -2.94 -10.49
CA MET A 282 -7.58 -1.73 -9.68
C MET A 282 -8.13 -0.52 -10.43
N ASP A 283 -7.78 -0.31 -11.70
CA ASP A 283 -8.32 0.79 -12.50
C ASP A 283 -9.84 0.75 -12.62
N GLU A 284 -10.42 -0.43 -12.87
CA GLU A 284 -11.87 -0.59 -12.99
C GLU A 284 -12.60 -0.48 -11.65
N VAL A 285 -12.09 -1.10 -10.59
CA VAL A 285 -12.67 -1.00 -9.25
C VAL A 285 -12.60 0.45 -8.77
N MET A 286 -11.48 1.13 -9.01
CA MET A 286 -11.30 2.54 -8.68
C MET A 286 -12.24 3.43 -9.51
N GLU A 287 -12.25 3.32 -10.84
CA GLU A 287 -13.16 4.13 -11.69
C GLU A 287 -14.63 3.91 -11.32
N LYS A 288 -15.03 2.65 -11.07
CA LYS A 288 -16.39 2.30 -10.62
C LYS A 288 -16.68 2.87 -9.23
N LEU A 289 -15.76 2.76 -8.27
CA LEU A 289 -15.88 3.35 -6.94
C LEU A 289 -16.10 4.86 -7.01
N PHE A 290 -15.23 5.58 -7.73
CA PHE A 290 -15.33 7.03 -7.87
C PHE A 290 -16.65 7.44 -8.49
N LYS A 291 -17.07 6.77 -9.56
CA LYS A 291 -18.34 7.06 -10.22
C LYS A 291 -19.53 6.79 -9.30
N THR A 292 -19.55 5.65 -8.63
CA THR A 292 -20.64 5.28 -7.73
C THR A 292 -20.68 6.17 -6.48
N TRP A 293 -19.53 6.54 -5.91
CA TRP A 293 -19.45 7.47 -4.78
C TRP A 293 -19.89 8.88 -5.18
N ASP A 294 -19.44 9.39 -6.32
CA ASP A 294 -19.88 10.69 -6.85
C ASP A 294 -21.41 10.70 -7.03
N GLU A 295 -21.98 9.65 -7.65
CA GLU A 295 -23.42 9.53 -7.87
C GLU A 295 -24.22 9.46 -6.57
N ILE A 296 -23.76 8.67 -5.58
CA ILE A 296 -24.43 8.56 -4.26
C ILE A 296 -24.43 9.89 -3.53
N ARG A 297 -23.35 10.65 -3.64
CA ARG A 297 -23.17 11.95 -2.98
C ARG A 297 -23.75 13.11 -3.77
N GLY A 298 -24.40 12.84 -4.90
CA GLY A 298 -24.98 13.88 -5.76
C GLY A 298 -23.95 14.80 -6.41
N VAL A 299 -22.67 14.40 -6.45
CA VAL A 299 -21.60 15.13 -7.11
C VAL A 299 -21.82 15.03 -8.62
N LYS A 300 -22.21 16.14 -9.26
CA LYS A 300 -22.40 16.19 -10.71
C LYS A 300 -21.02 16.13 -11.39
N ILE A 301 -20.70 15.00 -12.01
CA ILE A 301 -19.49 14.86 -12.84
C ILE A 301 -19.69 15.73 -14.09
N GLU A 302 -19.12 16.93 -14.13
CA GLU A 302 -19.32 17.85 -15.26
C GLU A 302 -18.62 17.41 -16.56
N ARG A 303 -17.72 16.40 -16.54
CA ARG A 303 -17.17 15.66 -17.71
C ARG A 303 -16.16 14.60 -17.27
N ARG A 304 -15.92 13.56 -18.09
CA ARG A 304 -14.85 12.55 -17.91
C ARG A 304 -13.44 13.17 -17.75
N TYR A 305 -13.18 14.30 -18.40
CA TYR A 305 -11.93 15.07 -18.29
C TYR A 305 -11.70 15.69 -16.89
N ALA A 306 -12.73 15.79 -16.05
CA ALA A 306 -12.57 16.28 -14.69
C ALA A 306 -11.88 15.24 -13.78
N LEU A 307 -12.20 13.95 -13.94
CA LEU A 307 -11.64 12.88 -13.09
C LEU A 307 -10.11 12.78 -13.20
N GLU A 308 -9.55 12.84 -14.41
CA GLU A 308 -8.09 12.71 -14.60
C GLU A 308 -7.31 13.85 -13.94
N LYS A 309 -7.91 15.05 -13.85
CA LYS A 309 -7.32 16.18 -13.12
C LYS A 309 -7.26 15.90 -11.61
N TYR A 310 -8.28 15.27 -11.05
CA TYR A 310 -8.23 14.84 -9.63
C TYR A 310 -7.25 13.69 -9.44
N PHE A 311 -7.10 12.79 -10.39
CA PHE A 311 -6.11 11.72 -10.33
C PHE A 311 -4.69 12.27 -10.25
N ASP A 312 -4.31 13.26 -11.07
CA ASP A 312 -2.99 13.91 -10.95
C ASP A 312 -2.78 14.52 -9.56
N THR A 313 -3.85 15.08 -8.98
CA THR A 313 -3.80 15.64 -7.62
C THR A 313 -3.63 14.55 -6.57
N PHE A 314 -4.42 13.46 -6.64
CA PHE A 314 -4.29 12.32 -5.74
C PHE A 314 -2.93 11.63 -5.85
N GLU A 315 -2.41 11.47 -7.06
CA GLU A 315 -1.08 10.91 -7.33
C GLU A 315 0.03 11.69 -6.59
N ARG A 316 0.02 13.02 -6.69
CA ARG A 316 0.98 13.88 -5.96
C ARG A 316 0.78 13.83 -4.45
N LEU A 317 -0.47 13.84 -3.99
CA LEU A 317 -0.79 13.76 -2.57
C LEU A 317 -0.38 12.43 -1.96
N ALA A 318 -0.52 11.34 -2.71
CA ALA A 318 -0.13 10.01 -2.28
C ALA A 318 1.37 9.89 -2.08
N LEU A 319 2.16 10.41 -3.01
CA LEU A 319 3.61 10.50 -2.83
C LEU A 319 3.99 11.36 -1.64
N ALA A 320 3.42 12.56 -1.53
CA ALA A 320 3.70 13.45 -0.42
C ALA A 320 3.42 12.76 0.92
N GLU A 321 2.29 12.05 1.05
CA GLU A 321 1.96 11.29 2.26
C GLU A 321 2.96 10.15 2.53
N LEU A 322 3.38 9.39 1.50
CA LEU A 322 4.42 8.34 1.64
C LEU A 322 5.80 8.89 2.03
N GLU A 323 6.10 10.13 1.65
CA GLU A 323 7.31 10.85 2.07
C GLU A 323 7.19 11.41 3.50
N GLY A 324 6.04 11.23 4.16
CA GLY A 324 5.77 11.72 5.50
C GLY A 324 5.28 13.17 5.55
N ALA A 325 4.92 13.76 4.41
CA ALA A 325 4.39 15.12 4.37
C ALA A 325 3.01 15.19 5.03
N LYS A 326 2.82 16.21 5.86
CA LYS A 326 1.53 16.54 6.46
C LYS A 326 0.78 17.49 5.53
N VAL A 327 -0.25 17.01 4.86
CA VAL A 327 -1.07 17.82 3.94
C VAL A 327 -2.08 18.66 4.72
N LYS A 328 -2.10 19.98 4.49
CA LYS A 328 -3.05 20.92 5.11
C LYS A 328 -3.56 21.94 4.08
N ILE A 329 -4.65 22.65 4.41
CA ILE A 329 -5.24 23.68 3.54
C ILE A 329 -4.43 24.99 3.65
N ALA A 330 -4.29 25.72 2.53
CA ALA A 330 -3.56 26.99 2.44
C ALA A 330 -3.97 28.04 3.47
N SER A 331 -5.25 28.13 3.80
CA SER A 331 -5.78 29.08 4.80
C SER A 331 -5.30 28.78 6.23
N GLU A 332 -4.71 27.61 6.48
CA GLU A 332 -4.40 27.10 7.82
C GLU A 332 -2.89 26.96 8.09
N VAL A 333 -2.04 27.24 7.10
CA VAL A 333 -0.59 27.02 7.22
C VAL A 333 0.15 28.35 7.37
N GLN A 334 0.63 28.62 8.60
CA GLN A 334 1.74 29.55 8.81
C GLN A 334 3.06 28.76 8.82
N LYS A 335 3.87 28.92 7.76
CA LYS A 335 5.35 28.89 7.75
C LYS A 335 6.16 27.60 8.03
N GLU A 336 5.67 26.39 7.84
CA GLU A 336 6.56 25.20 7.89
C GLU A 336 6.32 24.28 6.69
N GLY A 337 7.38 23.68 6.14
CA GLY A 337 7.44 22.91 4.89
C GLY A 337 6.37 21.82 4.75
N LYS A 338 5.17 22.24 4.35
CA LYS A 338 3.94 21.44 4.27
C LYS A 338 3.42 21.51 2.84
N TYR A 339 2.90 20.39 2.33
CA TYR A 339 2.12 20.39 1.11
C TYR A 339 0.82 21.15 1.37
N VAL A 340 0.61 22.22 0.61
CA VAL A 340 -0.52 23.13 0.77
C VAL A 340 -1.54 22.86 -0.33
N LEU A 341 -2.74 22.45 0.07
CA LEU A 341 -3.88 22.32 -0.84
C LEU A 341 -4.66 23.62 -0.96
N ASP A 342 -5.07 23.95 -2.18
CA ASP A 342 -6.05 24.98 -2.43
C ASP A 342 -7.37 24.62 -1.72
N PRO A 343 -8.02 25.55 -1.00
CA PRO A 343 -9.26 25.25 -0.27
C PRO A 343 -10.38 24.67 -1.13
N SER A 344 -10.52 25.12 -2.38
CA SER A 344 -11.56 24.64 -3.29
C SER A 344 -11.31 23.20 -3.73
N ILE A 345 -10.04 22.85 -3.96
CA ILE A 345 -9.62 21.49 -4.28
C ILE A 345 -9.82 20.61 -3.05
N ALA A 346 -9.38 21.04 -1.87
CA ALA A 346 -9.53 20.26 -0.63
C ALA A 346 -11.00 19.93 -0.33
N GLU A 347 -11.91 20.91 -0.47
CA GLU A 347 -13.35 20.69 -0.30
C GLU A 347 -13.89 19.67 -1.31
N GLU A 348 -13.45 19.74 -2.57
CA GLU A 348 -13.91 18.79 -3.58
C GLU A 348 -13.37 17.36 -3.35
N LEU A 349 -12.10 17.22 -2.98
CA LEU A 349 -11.52 15.91 -2.66
C LEU A 349 -12.22 15.26 -1.45
N GLU A 350 -12.56 16.07 -0.44
CA GLU A 350 -13.31 15.63 0.74
C GLU A 350 -14.74 15.23 0.38
N LYS A 351 -15.41 16.00 -0.48
CA LYS A 351 -16.74 15.66 -1.03
C LYS A 351 -16.73 14.33 -1.78
N ARG A 352 -15.65 14.00 -2.49
CA ARG A 352 -15.47 12.70 -3.18
C ARG A 352 -15.17 11.56 -2.20
N GLY A 353 -14.62 11.86 -1.03
CA GLY A 353 -14.50 10.92 0.08
C GLY A 353 -13.34 9.93 0.00
N VAL A 354 -12.35 10.21 -0.85
CA VAL A 354 -11.14 9.38 -0.98
C VAL A 354 -9.99 9.97 -0.19
N PHE A 355 -9.97 11.29 -0.05
CA PHE A 355 -8.99 12.05 0.69
C PHE A 355 -9.74 13.00 1.60
N VAL A 356 -9.65 12.79 2.92
CA VAL A 356 -10.53 13.43 3.92
C VAL A 356 -9.71 14.10 5.00
N ARG A 357 -10.36 15.04 5.70
CA ARG A 357 -9.76 15.77 6.79
C ARG A 357 -9.88 15.01 8.11
N PHE A 358 -8.75 14.77 8.77
CA PHE A 358 -8.65 14.15 10.09
C PHE A 358 -8.72 15.18 11.22
N GLU A 359 -8.78 14.69 12.47
CA GLU A 359 -9.00 15.51 13.67
C GLU A 359 -7.92 16.57 13.90
N ASP A 360 -6.68 16.25 13.56
CA ASP A 360 -5.51 17.13 13.65
C ASP A 360 -5.44 18.18 12.52
N GLY A 361 -6.48 18.23 11.70
CA GLY A 361 -6.62 19.11 10.55
C GLY A 361 -5.79 18.68 9.34
N GLN A 362 -5.11 17.54 9.40
CA GLN A 362 -4.41 16.99 8.24
C GLN A 362 -5.39 16.32 7.30
N PHE A 363 -5.09 16.37 6.01
CA PHE A 363 -5.78 15.55 5.03
C PHE A 363 -4.97 14.28 4.78
N LYS A 364 -5.65 13.14 4.72
CA LYS A 364 -5.05 11.85 4.37
C LYS A 364 -6.00 11.01 3.52
N PHE A 365 -5.45 10.00 2.86
CA PHE A 365 -6.29 9.00 2.22
C PHE A 365 -7.12 8.25 3.25
N VAL A 366 -8.36 7.98 2.87
CA VAL A 366 -9.31 7.20 3.68
C VAL A 366 -8.83 5.77 3.91
N ASN A 367 -8.08 5.24 2.96
CA ASN A 367 -7.50 3.91 3.05
C ASN A 367 -6.10 3.94 2.46
N GLU A 368 -5.15 3.27 3.10
CA GLU A 368 -3.78 3.15 2.61
C GLU A 368 -3.72 2.60 1.18
N LEU A 369 -4.66 1.74 0.79
CA LEU A 369 -4.73 1.21 -0.57
C LEU A 369 -4.97 2.30 -1.62
N PHE A 370 -5.75 3.34 -1.29
CA PHE A 370 -5.93 4.48 -2.19
C PHE A 370 -4.62 5.24 -2.36
N ARG A 371 -3.94 5.54 -1.25
CA ARG A 371 -2.60 6.15 -1.27
C ARG A 371 -1.64 5.30 -2.11
N ASP A 372 -1.55 4.01 -1.82
CA ASP A 372 -0.62 3.10 -2.46
C ASP A 372 -0.92 2.96 -3.98
N TYR A 373 -2.20 2.89 -4.36
CA TYR A 373 -2.64 2.88 -5.76
C TYR A 373 -2.24 4.15 -6.50
N PHE A 374 -2.50 5.32 -5.92
CA PHE A 374 -2.18 6.59 -6.57
C PHE A 374 -0.68 6.86 -6.63
N ALA A 375 0.07 6.51 -5.59
CA ALA A 375 1.53 6.54 -5.63
C ALA A 375 2.06 5.60 -6.72
N ALA A 376 1.50 4.40 -6.81
CA ALA A 376 1.90 3.43 -7.81
C ALA A 376 1.64 3.92 -9.24
N ARG A 377 0.47 4.55 -9.45
CA ARG A 377 0.05 5.15 -10.71
C ARG A 377 1.01 6.27 -11.13
N TYR A 378 1.35 7.16 -10.20
CA TYR A 378 2.35 8.21 -10.43
C TYR A 378 3.69 7.63 -10.88
N MET A 379 4.22 6.67 -10.12
CA MET A 379 5.51 6.04 -10.41
C MET A 379 5.49 5.27 -11.74
N SER A 380 4.35 4.72 -12.15
CA SER A 380 4.24 4.00 -13.42
C SER A 380 4.22 4.89 -14.65
N ARG A 381 3.90 6.19 -14.51
CA ARG A 381 3.88 7.14 -15.63
C ARG A 381 5.27 7.50 -16.15
N ASP A 382 6.27 7.38 -15.28
CA ASP A 382 7.67 7.66 -15.61
C ASP A 382 8.58 6.64 -14.91
N PRO A 383 9.15 5.66 -15.65
CA PRO A 383 10.07 4.68 -15.09
C PRO A 383 11.24 5.29 -14.31
N ALA A 384 11.62 6.54 -14.59
CA ALA A 384 12.63 7.25 -13.84
C ALA A 384 12.22 7.62 -12.42
N ASN A 385 10.97 8.02 -12.24
CA ASN A 385 10.43 8.25 -10.91
C ASN A 385 10.42 6.95 -10.11
N TYR A 386 9.98 5.83 -10.71
CA TYR A 386 10.00 4.55 -10.02
C TYR A 386 11.41 4.11 -9.64
N ALA A 387 12.38 4.15 -10.57
CA ALA A 387 13.77 3.79 -10.28
C ALA A 387 14.37 4.66 -9.15
N ARG A 388 14.12 5.96 -9.18
CA ARG A 388 14.54 6.90 -8.13
C ARG A 388 13.94 6.55 -6.76
N TYR A 389 12.61 6.43 -6.66
CA TYR A 389 11.96 6.13 -5.38
C TYR A 389 12.35 4.74 -4.88
N PHE A 390 12.44 3.76 -5.77
CA PHE A 390 12.87 2.41 -5.43
C PHE A 390 14.28 2.42 -4.84
N ALA A 391 15.24 3.14 -5.44
CA ALA A 391 16.59 3.27 -4.89
C ALA A 391 16.61 3.95 -3.51
N LEU A 392 15.85 5.03 -3.34
CA LEU A 392 15.85 5.82 -2.10
C LEU A 392 15.06 5.20 -0.94
N LYS A 393 14.02 4.41 -1.25
CA LYS A 393 13.01 3.94 -0.29
C LYS A 393 12.90 2.41 -0.25
N LEU A 394 13.86 1.69 -0.82
CA LEU A 394 13.85 0.21 -0.90
C LEU A 394 13.58 -0.47 0.45
N PHE A 395 14.10 0.10 1.53
CA PHE A 395 14.02 -0.44 2.89
C PHE A 395 12.87 0.15 3.72
N ASP A 396 12.12 1.11 3.17
CA ASP A 396 10.96 1.68 3.85
C ASP A 396 9.73 0.77 3.62
N LEU A 397 9.22 0.20 4.70
CA LEU A 397 8.09 -0.73 4.66
C LEU A 397 6.81 -0.10 4.09
N ASN A 398 6.64 1.23 4.21
CA ASN A 398 5.48 1.93 3.67
C ASN A 398 5.48 1.95 2.13
N TRP A 399 6.64 1.77 1.50
CA TRP A 399 6.80 1.81 0.05
C TRP A 399 6.66 0.43 -0.62
N ARG A 400 6.64 -0.66 0.17
CA ARG A 400 6.58 -2.03 -0.34
C ARG A 400 5.35 -2.28 -1.23
N VAL A 401 4.16 -1.89 -0.76
CA VAL A 401 2.91 -2.08 -1.49
C VAL A 401 2.85 -1.17 -2.74
N PRO A 402 3.14 0.15 -2.64
CA PRO A 402 3.29 1.01 -3.80
C PRO A 402 4.23 0.43 -4.88
N PHE A 403 5.41 -0.08 -4.50
CA PHE A 403 6.35 -0.67 -5.46
C PHE A 403 5.83 -1.93 -6.12
N LYS A 404 5.21 -2.84 -5.35
CA LYS A 404 4.55 -4.02 -5.92
C LYS A 404 3.47 -3.62 -6.92
N MET A 405 2.64 -2.64 -6.57
CA MET A 405 1.60 -2.12 -7.46
C MET A 405 2.17 -1.45 -8.72
N THR A 406 3.20 -0.62 -8.60
CA THR A 406 3.87 0.01 -9.76
C THR A 406 4.41 -1.05 -10.68
N PHE A 407 5.03 -2.10 -10.13
CA PHE A 407 5.50 -3.21 -10.92
C PHE A 407 4.36 -3.89 -11.69
N TYR A 408 3.19 -4.14 -11.07
CA TYR A 408 2.02 -4.63 -11.80
C TYR A 408 1.54 -3.65 -12.89
N PHE A 409 1.64 -2.34 -12.66
CA PHE A 409 1.26 -1.34 -13.67
C PHE A 409 2.20 -1.33 -14.87
N LEU A 410 3.49 -1.50 -14.63
CA LEU A 410 4.55 -1.58 -15.64
C LEU A 410 4.51 -2.93 -16.38
N LEU A 411 4.19 -4.04 -15.72
CA LEU A 411 4.03 -5.34 -16.37
C LEU A 411 2.90 -5.35 -17.42
N GLY A 412 1.90 -4.49 -17.26
CA GLY A 412 0.89 -4.24 -18.29
C GLY A 412 1.41 -3.52 -19.54
N SER A 413 2.66 -3.02 -19.53
CA SER A 413 3.31 -2.29 -20.63
C SER A 413 4.78 -2.73 -20.75
N PHE A 414 5.02 -3.71 -21.62
CA PHE A 414 6.35 -4.31 -21.89
C PHE A 414 7.48 -3.27 -22.08
N TYR A 415 7.19 -2.15 -22.73
CA TYR A 415 8.14 -1.07 -22.97
C TYR A 415 8.57 -0.37 -21.67
N GLU A 416 7.63 -0.11 -20.77
CA GLU A 416 7.88 0.60 -19.51
C GLU A 416 8.62 -0.29 -18.51
N ALA A 417 8.32 -1.60 -18.46
CA ALA A 417 9.08 -2.56 -17.65
C ALA A 417 10.56 -2.67 -18.10
N THR A 418 10.80 -2.62 -19.42
CA THR A 418 12.14 -2.64 -20.01
C THR A 418 12.90 -1.34 -19.71
N GLN A 419 12.24 -0.18 -19.80
CA GLN A 419 12.84 1.10 -19.41
C GLN A 419 13.16 1.15 -17.91
N PHE A 420 12.27 0.66 -17.05
CA PHE A 420 12.54 0.57 -15.61
C PHE A 420 13.79 -0.26 -15.33
N LEU A 421 13.91 -1.44 -15.95
CA LEU A 421 15.07 -2.30 -15.75
C LEU A 421 16.37 -1.61 -16.19
N ASN A 422 16.38 -0.95 -17.35
CA ASN A 422 17.53 -0.15 -17.79
C ASN A 422 17.87 0.96 -16.80
N LEU A 423 16.88 1.75 -16.37
CA LEU A 423 17.12 2.89 -15.49
C LEU A 423 17.49 2.46 -14.07
N PHE A 424 16.90 1.38 -13.56
CA PHE A 424 17.29 0.77 -12.29
C PHE A 424 18.77 0.36 -12.32
N LEU A 425 19.25 -0.21 -13.42
CA LEU A 425 20.66 -0.57 -13.59
C LEU A 425 21.59 0.65 -13.73
N GLU A 426 21.11 1.75 -14.30
CA GLU A 426 21.86 3.00 -14.48
C GLU A 426 21.89 3.86 -13.20
N THR A 427 20.83 3.84 -12.39
CA THR A 427 20.66 4.73 -11.22
C THR A 427 21.14 4.08 -9.92
N TYR A 428 21.28 2.74 -9.87
CA TYR A 428 21.71 2.03 -8.66
C TYR A 428 23.24 1.96 -8.54
N ASN A 429 23.79 2.66 -7.52
CA ASN A 429 25.20 2.64 -7.11
C ASN A 429 25.44 1.44 -6.14
N PRO A 430 26.54 0.67 -6.23
CA PRO A 430 26.62 -0.73 -5.86
C PRO A 430 27.04 -0.93 -4.39
N PHE A 431 26.13 -1.42 -3.56
CA PHE A 431 26.47 -1.87 -2.20
C PHE A 431 26.28 -3.37 -1.97
N ASP A 432 26.02 -4.13 -3.05
CA ASP A 432 26.08 -5.58 -3.03
C ASP A 432 26.53 -6.09 -4.40
N GLU A 433 27.83 -5.97 -4.68
CA GLU A 433 28.44 -6.18 -6.01
C GLU A 433 28.08 -7.55 -6.60
N ILE A 434 27.93 -8.59 -5.78
CA ILE A 434 27.66 -9.96 -6.24
C ILE A 434 26.19 -10.13 -6.63
N LEU A 435 25.25 -9.64 -5.84
CA LEU A 435 23.82 -9.73 -6.18
C LEU A 435 23.51 -8.78 -7.34
N PHE A 436 24.12 -7.58 -7.33
CA PHE A 436 24.02 -6.59 -8.40
C PHE A 436 24.60 -7.08 -9.72
N LEU A 437 25.84 -7.60 -9.77
CA LEU A 437 26.43 -8.14 -11.00
C LEU A 437 25.63 -9.33 -11.53
N ARG A 438 25.05 -10.15 -10.64
CA ARG A 438 24.22 -11.30 -11.03
C ARG A 438 22.85 -10.87 -11.55
N LEU A 439 22.18 -9.91 -10.91
CA LEU A 439 20.91 -9.34 -11.38
C LEU A 439 21.13 -8.57 -12.69
N LYS A 440 22.16 -7.74 -12.74
CA LYS A 440 22.56 -6.96 -13.91
C LYS A 440 22.85 -7.86 -15.10
N ASN A 441 23.62 -8.93 -14.95
CA ASN A 441 23.87 -9.85 -16.07
C ASN A 441 22.59 -10.57 -16.55
N VAL A 442 21.66 -10.91 -15.65
CA VAL A 442 20.38 -11.50 -16.03
C VAL A 442 19.50 -10.47 -16.74
N ILE A 443 19.48 -9.24 -16.25
CA ILE A 443 18.67 -8.15 -16.80
C ILE A 443 19.25 -7.67 -18.13
N ASP A 444 20.56 -7.40 -18.24
CA ASP A 444 21.27 -7.06 -19.49
C ASP A 444 21.05 -8.14 -20.56
N TYR A 445 21.09 -9.42 -20.18
CA TYR A 445 20.78 -10.53 -21.10
C TYR A 445 19.33 -10.49 -21.58
N LEU A 446 18.36 -10.23 -20.69
CA LEU A 446 16.96 -10.07 -21.06
C LEU A 446 16.80 -8.85 -21.99
N LEU A 447 17.43 -7.72 -21.67
CA LEU A 447 17.38 -6.49 -22.46
C LEU A 447 17.99 -6.65 -23.87
N ASP A 448 19.13 -7.33 -23.99
CA ASP A 448 19.79 -7.61 -25.27
C ASP A 448 18.98 -8.58 -26.13
N TYR A 449 18.44 -9.64 -25.52
CA TYR A 449 17.59 -10.62 -26.19
C TYR A 449 16.28 -9.99 -26.68
N LEU A 450 15.65 -9.16 -25.86
CA LEU A 450 14.44 -8.42 -26.20
C LEU A 450 14.69 -7.33 -27.25
N SER A 451 15.83 -6.65 -27.18
CA SER A 451 16.28 -5.70 -28.21
C SER A 451 16.61 -6.38 -29.54
N ALA A 452 17.03 -7.65 -29.54
CA ALA A 452 17.21 -8.45 -30.74
C ALA A 452 15.86 -8.86 -31.37
N LEU A 453 14.83 -9.11 -30.55
CA LEU A 453 13.46 -9.38 -31.01
C LEU A 453 12.80 -8.16 -31.65
N GLN A 454 12.95 -6.97 -31.06
CA GLN A 454 12.49 -5.71 -31.66
C GLN A 454 13.22 -5.36 -32.97
N ARG A 455 14.49 -5.75 -33.10
CA ARG A 455 15.32 -5.47 -34.28
C ARG A 455 15.06 -6.40 -35.48
N ASN A 456 14.12 -7.34 -35.41
CA ASN A 456 13.69 -8.13 -36.58
C ASN A 456 12.81 -7.32 -37.56
N GLU A 457 13.30 -6.16 -38.00
CA GLU A 457 13.07 -5.70 -39.36
C GLU A 457 13.90 -6.57 -40.32
N VAL A 458 13.23 -7.13 -41.32
CA VAL A 458 13.79 -8.03 -42.33
C VAL A 458 15.00 -7.40 -43.03
N LYS A 459 16.21 -7.88 -42.75
CA LYS A 459 17.30 -7.92 -43.74
C LYS A 459 18.05 -9.25 -43.68
N LYS A 460 17.63 -10.20 -44.51
CA LYS A 460 18.53 -11.26 -44.97
C LYS A 460 19.56 -10.63 -45.91
N VAL A 461 20.80 -10.52 -45.44
CA VAL A 461 21.94 -10.54 -46.34
C VAL A 461 22.16 -12.00 -46.72
N SER A 462 21.71 -12.38 -47.92
CA SER A 462 22.23 -13.55 -48.61
C SER A 462 23.13 -13.08 -49.75
N PRO A 463 24.34 -13.63 -49.91
CA PRO A 463 25.21 -13.31 -51.02
C PRO A 463 24.70 -14.00 -52.29
N GLY A 464 24.26 -13.21 -53.27
CA GLY A 464 24.01 -13.63 -54.64
C GLY A 464 22.56 -13.90 -55.02
N GLY A 465 22.05 -13.10 -55.98
CA GLY A 465 21.17 -13.58 -57.05
C GLY A 465 19.65 -13.55 -56.84
N THR A 466 19.01 -12.55 -57.48
CA THR A 466 17.66 -12.52 -58.06
C THR A 466 16.41 -12.63 -57.16
N THR A 467 15.67 -11.52 -57.20
CA THR A 467 14.34 -11.23 -56.65
C THR A 467 13.22 -12.04 -57.31
N THR A 468 12.45 -12.78 -56.50
CA THR A 468 11.07 -13.16 -56.83
C THR A 468 10.19 -12.83 -55.62
N ALA A 469 9.24 -11.91 -55.81
CA ALA A 469 8.24 -11.56 -54.82
C ALA A 469 7.13 -12.61 -54.81
N MET A 470 6.73 -13.15 -53.66
CA MET A 470 5.37 -13.67 -53.41
C MET A 470 5.09 -14.05 -51.93
N VAL A 471 3.86 -13.71 -51.51
CA VAL A 471 3.02 -14.17 -50.39
C VAL A 471 3.45 -13.82 -48.95
N GLY A 472 3.02 -12.63 -48.50
CA GLY A 472 2.95 -12.24 -47.08
C GLY A 472 1.48 -12.23 -46.61
N GLY A 473 1.21 -12.92 -45.51
CA GLY A 473 -0.11 -13.03 -44.88
C GLY A 473 -0.05 -14.03 -43.73
N GLN A 474 -0.16 -15.32 -44.05
CA GLN A 474 -0.15 -16.42 -43.06
C GLN A 474 1.16 -16.56 -42.28
N LYS A 475 2.31 -16.15 -42.84
CA LYS A 475 3.60 -16.28 -42.15
C LYS A 475 3.81 -15.21 -41.07
N LYS A 476 3.17 -14.05 -41.20
CA LYS A 476 3.21 -12.98 -40.19
C LYS A 476 2.29 -13.28 -39.01
N GLU A 477 1.09 -13.80 -39.25
CA GLU A 477 0.19 -14.23 -38.16
C GLU A 477 0.82 -15.33 -37.30
N ASN A 478 1.44 -16.33 -37.94
CA ASN A 478 2.14 -17.41 -37.22
C ASN A 478 3.36 -16.94 -36.41
N GLU A 479 3.98 -15.82 -36.79
CA GLU A 479 5.11 -15.23 -36.07
C GLU A 479 4.65 -14.35 -34.90
N VAL A 480 3.52 -13.64 -35.06
CA VAL A 480 2.88 -12.87 -33.97
C VAL A 480 2.32 -13.80 -32.89
N GLU A 481 1.67 -14.89 -33.28
CA GLU A 481 1.13 -15.89 -32.35
C GLU A 481 2.25 -16.58 -31.55
N LYS A 482 3.36 -16.94 -32.22
CA LYS A 482 4.56 -17.48 -31.56
C LYS A 482 5.25 -16.48 -30.64
N ALA A 483 5.28 -15.20 -31.02
CA ALA A 483 5.82 -14.15 -30.17
C ALA A 483 4.94 -13.93 -28.92
N SER A 484 3.62 -14.03 -29.06
CA SER A 484 2.65 -13.95 -27.96
C SER A 484 2.76 -15.14 -27.00
N GLU A 485 2.82 -16.38 -27.51
CA GLU A 485 3.03 -17.58 -26.69
C GLU A 485 4.40 -17.59 -25.99
N LEU A 486 5.41 -16.98 -26.61
CA LEU A 486 6.74 -16.82 -25.99
C LEU A 486 6.72 -15.73 -24.92
N PHE A 487 6.04 -14.61 -25.18
CA PHE A 487 5.84 -13.52 -24.22
C PHE A 487 5.11 -13.99 -22.96
N GLU A 488 4.07 -14.81 -23.12
CA GLU A 488 3.33 -15.40 -22.02
C GLU A 488 4.24 -16.32 -21.18
N ARG A 489 5.06 -17.16 -21.83
CA ARG A 489 6.03 -18.03 -21.14
C ARG A 489 7.12 -17.26 -20.39
N ILE A 490 7.62 -16.15 -20.96
CA ILE A 490 8.64 -15.31 -20.33
C ILE A 490 8.04 -14.57 -19.14
N SER A 491 6.84 -13.99 -19.30
CA SER A 491 6.13 -13.28 -18.23
C SER A 491 5.84 -14.22 -17.05
N LEU A 492 5.37 -15.44 -17.31
CA LEU A 492 5.11 -16.46 -16.28
C LEU A 492 6.39 -16.85 -15.52
N ARG A 493 7.52 -16.96 -16.24
CA ARG A 493 8.83 -17.28 -15.64
C ARG A 493 9.40 -16.12 -14.83
N PHE A 494 9.24 -14.88 -15.31
CA PHE A 494 9.67 -13.68 -14.57
C PHE A 494 8.82 -13.45 -13.32
N GLN A 495 7.50 -13.64 -13.42
CA GLN A 495 6.60 -13.67 -12.26
C GLN A 495 7.03 -14.74 -11.26
N LYS A 496 7.41 -15.94 -11.71
CA LYS A 496 7.93 -16.99 -10.82
C LYS A 496 9.23 -16.57 -10.11
N VAL A 497 10.19 -16.01 -10.85
CA VAL A 497 11.46 -15.49 -10.30
C VAL A 497 11.20 -14.37 -9.29
N TYR A 498 10.32 -13.43 -9.63
CA TYR A 498 9.92 -12.35 -8.74
C TYR A 498 9.21 -12.87 -7.49
N SER A 499 8.23 -13.77 -7.61
CA SER A 499 7.56 -14.40 -6.47
C SER A 499 8.53 -15.13 -5.55
N GLN A 500 9.51 -15.86 -6.11
CA GLN A 500 10.56 -16.51 -5.32
C GLN A 500 11.49 -15.51 -4.61
N LEU A 501 11.83 -14.38 -5.26
CA LEU A 501 12.54 -13.26 -4.63
C LEU A 501 11.71 -12.61 -3.50
N MET A 502 10.40 -12.44 -3.70
CA MET A 502 9.50 -11.85 -2.71
C MET A 502 9.21 -12.81 -1.54
N GLU A 503 9.22 -14.12 -1.74
CA GLU A 503 9.16 -15.16 -0.69
C GLU A 503 10.43 -15.18 0.16
N LEU A 504 11.61 -14.99 -0.45
CA LEU A 504 12.86 -14.78 0.28
C LEU A 504 12.84 -13.48 1.11
N TRP A 505 12.04 -12.49 0.69
CA TRP A 505 11.87 -11.19 1.35
C TRP A 505 10.80 -11.15 2.46
N ASN A 506 10.03 -12.22 2.71
CA ASN A 506 8.93 -12.17 3.69
C ASN A 506 8.97 -13.28 4.76
N PRO A 507 9.34 -13.00 6.04
CA PRO A 507 9.74 -11.71 6.60
C PRO A 507 11.16 -11.26 6.15
N PRO A 508 11.55 -9.99 6.39
CA PRO A 508 12.87 -9.47 6.05
C PRO A 508 13.99 -10.38 6.56
N LEU A 509 15.08 -10.55 5.79
CA LEU A 509 16.27 -11.33 6.20
C LEU A 509 16.71 -11.06 7.66
N PRO A 510 16.75 -9.80 8.15
CA PRO A 510 17.11 -9.50 9.55
C PRO A 510 16.14 -10.04 10.60
N GLN A 511 14.90 -10.34 10.23
CA GLN A 511 13.88 -10.92 11.12
C GLN A 511 13.80 -12.45 11.03
N ARG A 512 14.42 -13.06 10.02
CA ARG A 512 14.47 -14.53 9.80
C ARG A 512 15.71 -15.21 10.37
N ILE A 513 16.77 -14.45 10.58
CA ILE A 513 18.11 -15.00 10.83
C ILE A 513 18.47 -14.74 12.29
N HIS A 514 18.35 -15.79 13.09
CA HIS A 514 18.71 -15.79 14.49
C HIS A 514 20.12 -16.36 14.72
N ASP A 515 20.67 -17.08 13.73
CA ASP A 515 22.04 -17.58 13.76
C ASP A 515 22.70 -17.69 12.37
N LEU A 516 23.99 -18.05 12.38
CA LEU A 516 24.84 -18.18 11.20
C LEU A 516 24.46 -19.35 10.28
N GLU A 517 23.79 -20.38 10.80
CA GLU A 517 23.40 -21.57 10.05
C GLU A 517 22.13 -21.29 9.22
N GLU A 518 21.21 -20.48 9.76
CA GLU A 518 20.07 -19.93 9.04
C GLU A 518 20.50 -18.99 7.91
N LEU A 519 21.47 -18.09 8.15
CA LEU A 519 22.02 -17.21 7.11
C LEU A 519 22.63 -18.01 5.96
N LYS A 520 23.39 -19.06 6.29
CA LYS A 520 24.01 -19.93 5.29
C LYS A 520 22.97 -20.71 4.48
N ASN A 521 21.92 -21.20 5.12
CA ASN A 521 20.81 -21.87 4.43
C ASN A 521 20.05 -20.93 3.49
N GLU A 522 19.83 -19.67 3.90
CA GLU A 522 19.22 -18.67 3.01
C GLU A 522 20.14 -18.30 1.83
N TYR A 523 21.45 -18.19 2.07
CA TYR A 523 22.44 -17.97 1.01
C TYR A 523 22.49 -19.13 0.00
N ASP A 524 22.45 -20.38 0.47
CA ASP A 524 22.43 -21.56 -0.39
C ASP A 524 21.13 -21.65 -1.23
N LYS A 525 19.99 -21.21 -0.68
CA LYS A 525 18.73 -21.06 -1.44
C LYS A 525 18.88 -20.03 -2.57
N ILE A 526 19.52 -18.88 -2.29
CA ILE A 526 19.79 -17.84 -3.29
C ILE A 526 20.74 -18.35 -4.38
N GLN A 527 21.80 -19.09 -4.02
CA GLN A 527 22.73 -19.69 -5.00
C GLN A 527 22.05 -20.75 -5.88
N LYS A 528 21.22 -21.61 -5.28
CA LYS A 528 20.44 -22.62 -6.01
C LYS A 528 19.47 -21.97 -7.00
N PHE A 529 18.74 -20.95 -6.55
CA PHE A 529 17.84 -20.16 -7.38
C PHE A 529 18.57 -19.50 -8.56
N TYR A 530 19.75 -18.94 -8.32
CA TYR A 530 20.61 -18.40 -9.38
C TYR A 530 21.04 -19.47 -10.41
N GLY A 531 21.41 -20.66 -9.95
CA GLY A 531 21.73 -21.80 -10.83
C GLY A 531 20.54 -22.26 -11.68
N GLU A 532 19.33 -22.27 -11.11
CA GLU A 532 18.09 -22.58 -11.83
C GLU A 532 17.78 -21.54 -12.92
N ILE A 533 17.96 -20.24 -12.62
CA ILE A 533 17.84 -19.16 -13.61
C ILE A 533 18.84 -19.36 -14.76
N CYS A 534 20.11 -19.61 -14.44
CA CYS A 534 21.16 -19.81 -15.45
C CYS A 534 20.88 -21.04 -16.33
N GLY A 535 20.40 -22.15 -15.75
CA GLY A 535 20.03 -23.36 -16.48
C GLY A 535 18.82 -23.16 -17.41
N LEU A 536 17.83 -22.38 -16.97
CA LEU A 536 16.68 -22.01 -17.78
C LEU A 536 17.06 -21.15 -19.00
N LEU A 537 18.04 -20.25 -18.84
CA LEU A 537 18.55 -19.40 -19.91
C LEU A 537 19.41 -20.18 -20.94
N ALA A 538 20.12 -21.22 -20.51
CA ALA A 538 20.92 -22.08 -21.39
C ALA A 538 20.08 -23.00 -22.29
N PHE A 539 18.90 -23.44 -21.82
CA PHE A 539 18.01 -24.34 -22.57
C PHE A 539 17.43 -23.70 -23.85
N GLU A 540 17.24 -22.38 -23.89
CA GLU A 540 16.65 -21.67 -25.03
C GLU A 540 17.64 -21.34 -26.16
N LYS A 541 18.95 -21.42 -25.93
CA LYS A 541 19.95 -21.25 -27.00
C LYS A 541 20.00 -22.42 -27.99
N GLY A 542 19.25 -23.51 -27.78
CA GLY A 542 19.34 -24.72 -28.60
C GLY A 542 20.71 -25.40 -28.54
N GLU A 543 21.56 -25.02 -27.60
CA GLU A 543 22.91 -25.54 -27.44
C GLU A 543 22.91 -26.86 -26.65
N ARG A 544 22.26 -27.89 -27.20
CA ARG A 544 22.35 -29.26 -26.63
C ARG A 544 23.70 -29.95 -26.84
N LYS A 545 24.73 -29.27 -27.36
CA LYS A 545 26.03 -29.87 -27.70
C LYS A 545 27.29 -29.02 -27.42
N ARG A 546 27.20 -27.96 -26.62
CA ARG A 546 28.37 -27.20 -26.14
C ARG A 546 28.67 -27.37 -24.65
N GLU A 547 28.22 -28.49 -24.07
CA GLU A 547 28.51 -28.82 -22.68
C GLU A 547 29.92 -29.40 -22.42
N SER A 548 30.80 -29.53 -23.43
CA SER A 548 32.11 -30.19 -23.18
C SER A 548 33.39 -29.45 -23.58
N GLU A 549 33.36 -28.35 -24.32
CA GLU A 549 34.62 -27.73 -24.82
C GLU A 549 34.79 -26.23 -24.56
N GLU A 550 33.75 -25.38 -24.64
CA GLU A 550 33.91 -23.95 -24.32
C GLU A 550 33.93 -23.66 -22.81
N VAL A 551 33.34 -24.55 -21.99
CA VAL A 551 33.53 -24.55 -20.52
C VAL A 551 34.94 -25.01 -20.10
N ARG A 552 35.73 -25.60 -21.03
CA ARG A 552 37.15 -25.95 -20.79
C ARG A 552 38.15 -24.88 -21.25
N GLY A 553 37.69 -23.84 -21.95
CA GLY A 553 38.53 -22.76 -22.49
C GLY A 553 38.85 -21.63 -21.52
N PHE A 554 38.00 -21.39 -20.52
CA PHE A 554 38.36 -20.59 -19.35
C PHE A 554 39.27 -21.42 -18.45
N ARG A 555 40.58 -21.41 -18.75
CA ARG A 555 41.59 -21.66 -17.72
C ARG A 555 41.49 -20.55 -16.69
N ILE A 556 40.60 -20.76 -15.73
CA ILE A 556 40.77 -20.35 -14.34
C ILE A 556 42.23 -20.66 -14.01
N ALA A 557 43.02 -19.62 -13.72
CA ALA A 557 44.24 -19.82 -12.95
C ALA A 557 43.81 -20.60 -11.71
N LYS A 558 44.30 -21.84 -11.57
CA LYS A 558 43.94 -22.76 -10.48
C LYS A 558 43.83 -22.00 -9.16
N LEU A 559 42.59 -21.68 -8.75
CA LEU A 559 42.29 -21.42 -7.36
C LEU A 559 42.34 -22.79 -6.66
N PRO A 560 43.03 -22.90 -5.52
CA PRO A 560 43.00 -24.13 -4.74
C PRO A 560 41.55 -24.40 -4.35
N THR A 561 41.05 -25.57 -4.70
CA THR A 561 39.83 -26.10 -4.11
C THR A 561 40.10 -26.40 -2.63
N GLY A 562 39.84 -25.41 -1.78
CA GLY A 562 39.68 -25.62 -0.35
C GLY A 562 38.49 -26.56 -0.13
N ARG A 563 38.79 -27.83 0.16
CA ARG A 563 37.85 -28.77 0.78
C ARG A 563 37.40 -28.18 2.11
N GLY A 564 36.12 -28.36 2.43
CA GLY A 564 35.48 -28.24 3.75
C GLY A 564 36.23 -27.51 4.88
N GLY A 565 35.63 -26.41 5.34
CA GLY A 565 35.80 -25.90 6.71
C GLY A 565 37.10 -25.16 6.96
N GLU A 566 37.13 -23.87 6.65
CA GLU A 566 37.88 -22.93 7.49
C GLU A 566 36.92 -21.83 7.97
N PRO A 567 36.94 -21.49 9.28
CA PRO A 567 36.17 -20.37 9.81
C PRO A 567 36.62 -19.06 9.15
N GLU A 568 35.71 -18.09 9.02
CA GLU A 568 36.08 -16.71 8.66
C GLU A 568 37.29 -16.28 9.49
N GLU A 569 38.36 -15.83 8.83
CA GLU A 569 39.57 -15.41 9.52
C GLU A 569 39.26 -14.11 10.29
N VAL A 570 39.06 -14.23 11.60
CA VAL A 570 38.89 -13.07 12.48
C VAL A 570 40.28 -12.59 12.89
N VAL A 571 40.72 -11.48 12.31
CA VAL A 571 41.95 -10.79 12.69
C VAL A 571 41.62 -9.87 13.85
N THR A 572 42.30 -10.10 14.99
CA THR A 572 42.21 -9.17 16.13
C THR A 572 43.29 -8.11 15.99
N ILE A 573 42.93 -6.84 16.06
CA ILE A 573 43.86 -5.70 16.05
C ILE A 573 43.62 -4.78 17.24
N GLU A 574 44.69 -4.14 17.71
CA GLU A 574 44.60 -3.10 18.73
C GLU A 574 43.93 -1.84 18.15
N ILE A 575 43.25 -1.08 18.99
CA ILE A 575 42.65 0.18 18.57
C ILE A 575 43.66 1.19 18.03
N THR A 576 44.88 1.17 18.58
CA THR A 576 46.01 1.98 18.09
C THR A 576 46.40 1.57 16.67
N GLU A 577 46.33 0.28 16.33
CA GLU A 577 46.60 -0.22 14.98
C GLU A 577 45.52 0.23 14.00
N LEU A 578 44.23 0.22 14.41
CA LEU A 578 43.15 0.76 13.59
C LEU A 578 43.35 2.27 13.32
N LYS A 579 43.73 3.05 14.34
CA LYS A 579 44.03 4.47 14.18
C LYS A 579 45.21 4.71 13.25
N GLU A 580 46.27 3.91 13.35
CA GLU A 580 47.43 4.00 12.46
C GLU A 580 47.08 3.62 11.02
N LEU A 581 46.22 2.63 10.82
CA LEU A 581 45.71 2.27 9.49
C LEU A 581 44.94 3.43 8.88
N LEU A 582 43.99 4.02 9.60
CA LEU A 582 43.24 5.19 9.15
C LEU A 582 44.18 6.37 8.84
N LYS A 583 45.13 6.68 9.73
CA LYS A 583 46.14 7.74 9.49
C LYS A 583 47.02 7.44 8.27
N SER A 584 47.37 6.17 8.03
CA SER A 584 48.18 5.75 6.87
C SER A 584 47.44 5.89 5.55
N LEU A 585 46.11 5.73 5.55
CA LEU A 585 45.26 5.97 4.38
C LEU A 585 45.38 7.42 3.92
N PHE A 586 45.43 8.37 4.86
CA PHE A 586 45.52 9.80 4.56
C PHE A 586 46.94 10.29 4.27
N ALA A 587 47.95 9.62 4.82
CA ALA A 587 49.35 9.98 4.60
C ALA A 587 49.89 9.52 3.23
N ALA A 588 49.22 8.57 2.58
CA ALA A 588 49.66 8.02 1.30
C ALA A 588 49.48 9.02 0.16
N LYS A 589 50.51 9.20 -0.66
CA LYS A 589 50.46 10.10 -1.83
C LYS A 589 49.69 9.51 -3.01
N ASN A 590 49.52 8.19 -3.02
CA ASN A 590 48.72 7.46 -3.99
C ASN A 590 48.20 6.19 -3.33
N LYS A 591 46.94 5.85 -3.61
CA LYS A 591 46.28 4.63 -3.16
C LYS A 591 46.96 3.33 -3.58
N GLU A 592 47.74 3.32 -4.66
CA GLU A 592 48.58 2.17 -4.97
C GLU A 592 49.59 1.86 -3.87
N GLU A 593 50.05 2.86 -3.10
CA GLU A 593 50.94 2.64 -1.96
C GLU A 593 50.20 2.03 -0.79
N VAL A 594 48.98 2.50 -0.50
CA VAL A 594 48.09 1.91 0.52
C VAL A 594 47.80 0.44 0.19
N ARG A 595 47.46 0.15 -1.07
CA ARG A 595 47.19 -1.22 -1.54
C ARG A 595 48.43 -2.12 -1.59
N LYS A 596 49.63 -1.54 -1.52
CA LYS A 596 50.91 -2.27 -1.39
C LYS A 596 51.34 -2.43 0.06
N ASP A 597 50.72 -1.73 1.03
CA ASP A 597 50.96 -1.94 2.45
C ASP A 597 50.45 -3.33 2.84
N GLU A 598 51.36 -4.18 3.33
CA GLU A 598 51.05 -5.56 3.73
C GLU A 598 49.96 -5.61 4.80
N ARG A 599 49.82 -4.57 5.63
CA ARG A 599 48.75 -4.45 6.62
C ARG A 599 47.39 -4.28 5.96
N TRP A 600 47.28 -3.43 4.96
CA TRP A 600 46.03 -3.26 4.20
C TRP A 600 45.70 -4.49 3.36
N GLN A 601 46.69 -5.10 2.71
CA GLN A 601 46.49 -6.35 1.97
C GLN A 601 45.99 -7.50 2.84
N ARG A 602 46.26 -7.48 4.15
CA ARG A 602 45.69 -8.42 5.10
C ARG A 602 44.18 -8.25 5.25
N PHE A 603 43.65 -7.03 5.18
CA PHE A 603 42.22 -6.73 5.37
C PHE A 603 41.39 -6.79 4.07
N TYR A 604 42.00 -6.61 2.90
CA TYR A 604 41.32 -6.76 1.60
C TYR A 604 41.19 -8.22 1.12
N ARG A 605 41.72 -9.20 1.87
CA ARG A 605 41.46 -10.62 1.54
C ARG A 605 39.99 -10.93 1.79
N GLU A 606 39.34 -11.54 0.81
CA GLU A 606 37.95 -11.98 0.92
C GLU A 606 37.76 -12.84 2.18
N GLY A 607 36.77 -12.49 3.01
CA GLY A 607 36.39 -13.25 4.20
C GLY A 607 37.10 -12.86 5.51
N VAL A 608 38.00 -11.86 5.52
CA VAL A 608 38.63 -11.37 6.75
C VAL A 608 37.68 -10.46 7.53
N LYS A 609 37.60 -10.69 8.84
CA LYS A 609 36.78 -9.96 9.79
C LYS A 609 37.68 -9.32 10.85
N ILE A 610 37.46 -8.04 11.19
CA ILE A 610 38.30 -7.31 12.15
C ILE A 610 37.63 -7.31 13.52
N ARG A 611 38.32 -7.81 14.55
CA ARG A 611 37.91 -7.68 15.95
C ARG A 611 38.87 -6.73 16.66
N LEU A 612 38.36 -5.75 17.39
CA LEU A 612 39.22 -4.91 18.22
C LEU A 612 39.61 -5.67 19.50
N SER A 613 40.89 -5.66 19.87
CA SER A 613 41.31 -6.10 21.19
C SER A 613 40.97 -5.02 22.21
N GLY A 614 40.17 -5.38 23.21
CA GLY A 614 39.76 -4.48 24.30
C GLY A 614 38.52 -3.64 23.99
N GLU A 615 38.04 -2.95 25.02
CA GLU A 615 36.97 -1.95 24.89
C GLU A 615 37.58 -0.58 24.61
N PRO A 616 37.34 0.03 23.44
CA PRO A 616 37.64 1.44 23.23
C PRO A 616 37.08 2.30 24.36
N SER A 617 37.90 3.17 24.93
CA SER A 617 37.39 4.28 25.74
C SER A 617 36.63 5.28 24.86
N PRO A 618 35.69 6.06 25.43
CA PRO A 618 34.97 7.11 24.69
C PRO A 618 35.89 8.09 23.96
N ASP A 619 37.06 8.41 24.55
CA ASP A 619 38.06 9.30 23.95
C ASP A 619 38.70 8.66 22.71
N GLU A 620 38.93 7.35 22.72
CA GLU A 620 39.48 6.64 21.57
C GLU A 620 38.48 6.48 20.43
N ILE A 621 37.20 6.34 20.75
CA ILE A 621 36.10 6.37 19.76
C ILE A 621 36.03 7.76 19.12
N SER A 622 36.10 8.81 19.94
CA SER A 622 36.11 10.18 19.45
C SER A 622 37.32 10.44 18.54
N GLU A 623 38.51 9.96 18.90
CA GLU A 623 39.70 10.14 18.05
C GLU A 623 39.57 9.39 16.72
N ILE A 624 39.03 8.16 16.73
CA ILE A 624 38.76 7.41 15.48
C ILE A 624 37.77 8.16 14.60
N PHE A 625 36.75 8.75 15.21
CA PHE A 625 35.77 9.55 14.51
C PHE A 625 36.40 10.78 13.86
N ASP A 626 37.17 11.54 14.64
CA ASP A 626 37.83 12.75 14.16
C ASP A 626 38.71 12.44 12.94
N ILE A 627 39.51 11.36 13.04
CA ILE A 627 40.34 10.84 11.94
C ILE A 627 39.47 10.45 10.73
N ALA A 628 38.38 9.71 10.94
CA ALA A 628 37.52 9.24 9.85
C ALA A 628 36.72 10.36 9.17
N SER A 629 36.45 11.47 9.86
CA SER A 629 35.72 12.62 9.33
C SER A 629 36.57 13.60 8.53
N GLU A 630 37.90 13.55 8.62
CA GLU A 630 38.80 14.47 7.90
C GLU A 630 38.51 14.57 6.38
N PRO A 631 38.23 13.48 5.65
CA PRO A 631 37.87 13.56 4.22
C PRO A 631 36.54 14.25 3.97
N LEU A 632 35.55 14.04 4.85
CA LEU A 632 34.23 14.66 4.72
C LEU A 632 34.32 16.18 4.91
N ASP A 633 35.09 16.62 5.91
CA ASP A 633 35.35 18.04 6.13
C ASP A 633 36.14 18.66 4.97
N ALA A 634 37.12 17.92 4.42
CA ALA A 634 37.87 18.35 3.24
C ALA A 634 36.97 18.49 1.99
N ILE A 635 36.02 17.57 1.76
CA ILE A 635 35.03 17.66 0.67
C ILE A 635 34.17 18.90 0.84
N MET A 636 33.64 19.14 2.04
CA MET A 636 32.81 20.32 2.30
C MET A 636 33.58 21.62 2.10
N ASP A 637 34.83 21.72 2.56
CA ASP A 637 35.66 22.91 2.37
C ASP A 637 36.04 23.14 0.91
N LEU A 638 36.32 22.07 0.15
CA LEU A 638 36.55 22.14 -1.29
C LEU A 638 35.28 22.55 -2.04
N GLY A 639 34.10 22.05 -1.65
CA GLY A 639 32.82 22.45 -2.22
C GLY A 639 32.45 23.90 -1.89
N LYS A 640 32.79 24.42 -0.70
CA LYS A 640 32.66 25.85 -0.38
C LYS A 640 33.58 26.71 -1.25
N LYS A 641 34.84 26.29 -1.45
CA LYS A 641 35.79 26.98 -2.35
C LYS A 641 35.31 26.94 -3.80
N LYS A 642 34.74 25.82 -4.25
CA LYS A 642 34.08 25.67 -5.56
C LYS A 642 32.95 26.69 -5.73
N LYS A 643 32.07 26.81 -4.72
CA LYS A 643 30.93 27.74 -4.74
C LYS A 643 31.34 29.22 -4.74
N GLN A 644 32.49 29.53 -4.14
CA GLN A 644 33.04 30.89 -4.10
C GLN A 644 33.85 31.27 -5.35
N ALA A 645 34.30 30.30 -6.15
CA ALA A 645 34.98 30.57 -7.40
C ALA A 645 33.99 31.11 -8.44
N THR A 646 34.17 32.37 -8.87
CA THR A 646 33.38 32.95 -9.96
C THR A 646 33.84 32.37 -11.29
N GLY A 647 33.25 31.25 -11.70
CA GLY A 647 33.55 30.56 -12.97
C GLY A 647 33.51 29.04 -12.84
N SER A 648 33.83 28.31 -13.92
CA SER A 648 34.00 26.86 -13.86
C SER A 648 35.08 26.52 -12.83
N ALA A 649 34.75 25.60 -11.90
CA ALA A 649 35.69 25.13 -10.91
C ALA A 649 36.99 24.66 -11.57
N PRO A 650 38.17 25.09 -11.11
CA PRO A 650 39.43 24.55 -11.61
C PRO A 650 39.43 23.03 -11.48
N ASP A 651 39.84 22.30 -12.53
CA ASP A 651 39.93 20.82 -12.54
C ASP A 651 40.70 20.28 -11.33
N GLU A 652 41.62 21.08 -10.79
CA GLU A 652 42.37 20.78 -9.56
C GLU A 652 41.46 20.61 -8.33
N ILE A 653 40.38 21.39 -8.19
CA ILE A 653 39.42 21.26 -7.07
C ILE A 653 38.60 19.99 -7.24
N LEU A 654 38.14 19.68 -8.47
CA LEU A 654 37.36 18.48 -8.74
C LEU A 654 38.17 17.21 -8.53
N ASN A 655 39.44 17.20 -8.93
CA ASN A 655 40.33 16.07 -8.69
C ASN A 655 40.59 15.85 -7.19
N LYS A 656 40.73 16.93 -6.41
CA LYS A 656 40.86 16.84 -4.95
C LYS A 656 39.58 16.33 -4.28
N ILE A 657 38.40 16.73 -4.75
CA ILE A 657 37.13 16.19 -4.23
C ILE A 657 37.05 14.68 -4.48
N ARG A 658 37.33 14.25 -5.72
CA ARG A 658 37.32 12.82 -6.08
C ARG A 658 38.29 12.00 -5.23
N GLU A 659 39.49 12.52 -4.98
CA GLU A 659 40.48 11.88 -4.10
C GLU A 659 39.95 11.68 -2.68
N GLN A 660 39.21 12.64 -2.14
CA GLN A 660 38.61 12.52 -0.80
C GLN A 660 37.39 11.60 -0.77
N GLU A 661 36.52 11.62 -1.79
CA GLU A 661 35.39 10.66 -1.92
C GLU A 661 35.91 9.23 -1.90
N GLU A 662 36.99 9.01 -2.63
CA GLU A 662 37.70 7.76 -2.68
C GLU A 662 38.23 7.34 -1.29
N ASN A 663 38.71 8.26 -0.45
CA ASN A 663 39.13 7.95 0.92
C ASN A 663 37.94 7.56 1.81
N VAL A 664 36.78 8.22 1.64
CA VAL A 664 35.55 7.86 2.36
C VAL A 664 35.13 6.42 2.07
N ILE A 665 35.24 5.97 0.81
CA ILE A 665 34.93 4.59 0.42
C ILE A 665 35.82 3.57 1.15
N GLU A 666 37.12 3.82 1.24
CA GLU A 666 38.05 2.89 1.91
C GLU A 666 37.82 2.84 3.42
N ILE A 667 37.44 3.97 4.05
CA ILE A 667 37.05 4.05 5.47
C ILE A 667 35.77 3.27 5.73
N GLN A 668 34.76 3.44 4.87
CA GLN A 668 33.50 2.69 4.95
C GLN A 668 33.74 1.19 4.80
N TYR A 669 34.57 0.81 3.83
CA TYR A 669 34.97 -0.59 3.63
C TYR A 669 35.63 -1.15 4.90
N LEU A 670 36.59 -0.44 5.47
CA LEU A 670 37.26 -0.87 6.71
C LEU A 670 36.27 -1.03 7.88
N PHE A 671 35.38 -0.06 8.10
CA PHE A 671 34.37 -0.13 9.16
C PHE A 671 33.34 -1.25 8.92
N SER A 672 32.98 -1.54 7.67
CA SER A 672 32.08 -2.65 7.33
C SER A 672 32.65 -4.03 7.70
N ARG A 673 33.98 -4.14 7.78
CA ARG A 673 34.71 -5.36 8.14
C ARG A 673 34.92 -5.52 9.65
N VAL A 674 34.65 -4.50 10.46
CA VAL A 674 34.71 -4.61 11.93
C VAL A 674 33.51 -5.41 12.42
N VAL A 675 33.77 -6.58 13.04
CA VAL A 675 32.74 -7.55 13.43
C VAL A 675 31.78 -6.98 14.48
N SER A 676 30.50 -7.22 14.23
CA SER A 676 29.32 -6.52 14.71
C SER A 676 28.89 -6.75 16.16
N ASP A 677 29.76 -7.14 17.08
CA ASP A 677 29.36 -7.21 18.50
C ASP A 677 29.20 -5.80 19.12
N ARG A 678 29.59 -4.74 18.40
CA ARG A 678 29.55 -3.35 18.86
C ARG A 678 29.23 -2.35 17.75
N ARG A 679 28.02 -2.45 17.15
CA ARG A 679 27.49 -1.45 16.19
C ARG A 679 27.51 -0.01 16.74
N GLU A 680 27.57 0.14 18.06
CA GLU A 680 27.72 1.40 18.78
C GLU A 680 29.04 2.14 18.47
N LEU A 681 30.00 1.47 17.82
CA LEU A 681 31.28 2.05 17.41
C LEU A 681 31.25 2.77 16.06
N ILE A 682 30.17 2.64 15.26
CA ILE A 682 29.91 3.58 14.18
C ILE A 682 29.13 4.72 14.83
N PRO A 683 29.78 5.84 15.22
CA PRO A 683 29.09 6.87 15.97
C PRO A 683 27.99 7.40 15.07
N THR A 684 26.77 7.59 15.59
CA THR A 684 25.65 8.23 14.87
C THR A 684 26.12 9.52 14.19
N LYS A 685 27.04 10.24 14.85
CA LYS A 685 27.72 11.43 14.35
C LYS A 685 28.45 11.27 13.00
N PHE A 686 29.00 10.09 12.67
CA PHE A 686 29.63 9.83 11.36
C PHE A 686 28.62 9.67 10.25
N MET A 687 27.53 8.95 10.52
CA MET A 687 26.43 8.85 9.56
C MET A 687 25.76 10.21 9.37
N ASP A 688 25.54 10.96 10.45
CA ASP A 688 25.00 12.33 10.38
C ASP A 688 25.92 13.25 9.56
N LYS A 689 27.24 13.14 9.73
CA LYS A 689 28.22 13.95 8.99
C LYS A 689 28.33 13.56 7.52
N LEU A 690 28.23 12.25 7.24
CA LEU A 690 28.20 11.73 5.88
C LEU A 690 26.95 12.23 5.14
N ILE A 691 25.78 12.19 5.80
CA ILE A 691 24.52 12.72 5.25
C ILE A 691 24.64 14.23 4.99
N GLU A 692 25.13 15.01 5.97
CA GLU A 692 25.36 16.46 5.80
C GLU A 692 26.28 16.75 4.60
N THR A 693 27.33 15.95 4.41
CA THR A 693 28.29 16.10 3.31
C THR A 693 27.65 15.74 1.96
N MET A 694 26.80 14.72 1.91
CA MET A 694 26.07 14.32 0.69
C MET A 694 25.03 15.38 0.28
N GLU A 695 24.26 15.90 1.24
CA GLU A 695 23.31 16.99 1.00
C GLU A 695 24.02 18.26 0.50
N PHE A 696 25.18 18.59 1.09
CA PHE A 696 25.99 19.71 0.62
C PHE A 696 26.58 19.49 -0.78
N ALA A 697 26.96 18.25 -1.13
CA ALA A 697 27.45 17.90 -2.45
C ALA A 697 26.36 18.04 -3.53
N GLU A 698 25.12 17.64 -3.24
CA GLU A 698 23.95 17.83 -4.13
C GLU A 698 23.65 19.32 -4.35
N ASP A 699 23.75 20.15 -3.31
CA ASP A 699 23.57 21.61 -3.39
C ASP A 699 24.68 22.35 -4.16
N THR A 700 25.81 21.68 -4.45
CA THR A 700 26.99 22.26 -5.11
C THR A 700 27.38 21.60 -6.44
N SER A 701 26.74 20.49 -6.81
CA SER A 701 26.77 19.88 -8.15
C SER A 701 25.86 20.65 -9.10
#